data_AF-A0A9R1BLJ3-F1
#
_entry.id   AF-A0A9R1BLJ3-F1
#
_cell.length_a   1.000
_cell.length_b   1.000
_cell.length_c   1.000
_cell.angle_alpha   90.00
_cell.angle_beta   90.00
_cell.angle_gamma   90.00
#
_symmetry.space_group_name_H-M   'P 1'
#
loop_
_entity.id
_entity.type
_entity.pdbx_description
1 polymer ?
#
loop_
_entity_poly.entity_id
_entity_poly.type
_entity_poly.pdbx_seq_one_letter_code
_entity_poly.pdbx_strand_id
1 'polypeptide(L)'
;MATSTEKVELVTGAAAAAAKQEPSWEYHLRKYLMLLATLVATATYAAGLSPPGGVWQEDKPDPMGHTAGVPILYHSPRYLAFFYFNATAFAASLVVNLLLLVLNERRTAWLAVLRFVMVLDLLGLMGAFATGSCEDLPTTVYVSTLVVALAAYVGIHILLAAYAPSARKEESPDDALKHKEQRKVLLLLATFATGISYAAGLSPPGGFRGAEADEGGHKAGDPMLKAHQSARLMAFFYCNATAFVASLLIIVLLLGRRLQRCYADLQMYGFILVVLFGLLGAYAAGSSRKADTTAYVVVLVAAVLVYILLVMVVMVLVPDPPESSGSSWLRLKSISARASHWLQQRGCHQNQTESQISSPARELPAATPGGGWQGSHADAAITGNKNEGIEKAKSLILLLATLAATITYQAGMDPPGGVWSDGDPEAVPPGFKAGDPILQFKHAARYKAFFYCNSTAFVASLVVILMVQNKSLMSGHALEVAMILDLFGLIGAYAAGSCREVSTSIYVVALAGAVLVYVVIHVVFFTLHHEELSDKEKRRIDKRRKRLLLLAILVATITYQAGLTPPGGFWTKDGPKYSAGSPVLEDHDEYRRRYLAFFYCNSTSFMASMALIVMLVNPNLYRPGIRCYALYVCMVVALFGLMGAYAAGCARQLRTSIYVFVLVGAVVAFIVVQLLVFFKFFKTCATVNGEDGSSSGSSAAAGSSSKANTPSSSSRPRRRSSSPRPRPSTEATSSRRKYLMLLAILAASVTYQAGLKPPGGVSERWATAGNPLLRGSDLARFRAFFYCNSTSFVASVVVIVLLLQGSLQDALLLYAMNTAIVLDLLGLLGAYAAGSSREWHTSGYVIALAAAVLAYVGIHLVLWMLGGRRGRGRVASTPKQPLPAVPKEIRRCSSSPC
;
A
#
# COMPACT_ATOMS: atom_id res chain seq x y z
N MET A 1 -64.46 -33.14 30.03
CA MET A 1 -63.87 -31.79 30.11
C MET A 1 -62.36 -31.96 30.19
N ALA A 2 -61.64 -31.30 29.26
CA ALA A 2 -60.22 -30.91 29.33
C ALA A 2 -59.14 -32.02 29.43
N THR A 3 -58.04 -32.04 28.68
CA THR A 3 -57.57 -31.31 27.48
C THR A 3 -56.30 -32.06 27.05
N SER A 4 -56.17 -32.34 25.76
CA SER A 4 -54.91 -32.73 25.13
C SER A 4 -54.01 -31.51 24.99
N THR A 5 -52.69 -31.64 25.22
CA THR A 5 -51.64 -30.95 24.44
C THR A 5 -50.27 -31.40 24.93
N GLU A 6 -49.78 -32.52 24.41
CA GLU A 6 -48.37 -32.90 24.53
C GLU A 6 -47.93 -33.39 23.15
N LYS A 7 -47.65 -32.46 22.22
CA LYS A 7 -46.95 -32.68 20.94
C LYS A 7 -46.89 -31.39 20.10
N VAL A 8 -46.28 -30.32 20.62
CA VAL A 8 -45.88 -29.17 19.77
C VAL A 8 -44.45 -28.67 20.03
N GLU A 9 -43.79 -29.06 21.13
CA GLU A 9 -42.48 -28.46 21.47
C GLU A 9 -41.22 -29.11 20.88
N LEU A 10 -41.33 -30.09 19.96
CA LEU A 10 -40.14 -30.70 19.34
C LEU A 10 -39.82 -30.25 17.91
N VAL A 11 -40.59 -29.32 17.34
CA VAL A 11 -40.34 -28.80 15.97
C VAL A 11 -39.83 -27.35 15.96
N THR A 12 -39.91 -26.63 17.09
CA THR A 12 -39.40 -25.25 17.21
C THR A 12 -37.91 -25.16 17.58
N GLY A 13 -37.29 -26.24 18.06
CA GLY A 13 -35.86 -26.29 18.38
C GLY A 13 -34.91 -26.33 17.17
N ALA A 14 -35.36 -26.84 16.02
CA ALA A 14 -34.53 -26.95 14.81
C ALA A 14 -34.65 -25.72 13.87
N ALA A 15 -35.73 -24.94 13.99
CA ALA A 15 -35.94 -23.74 13.17
C ALA A 15 -35.30 -22.47 13.76
N ALA A 16 -34.93 -22.48 15.06
CA ALA A 16 -34.21 -21.38 15.70
C ALA A 16 -32.68 -21.37 15.41
N ALA A 17 -32.13 -22.45 14.83
CA ALA A 17 -30.71 -22.59 14.52
C ALA A 17 -30.30 -22.01 13.14
N ALA A 18 -31.20 -21.30 12.46
CA ALA A 18 -30.92 -20.60 11.21
C ALA A 18 -30.96 -19.07 11.34
N ALA A 19 -30.72 -18.54 12.55
CA ALA A 19 -30.28 -17.15 12.68
C ALA A 19 -28.98 -17.03 11.88
N LYS A 20 -29.03 -16.37 10.71
CA LYS A 20 -27.84 -15.99 9.94
C LYS A 20 -26.90 -15.26 10.89
N GLN A 21 -25.92 -15.98 11.44
CA GLN A 21 -24.87 -15.41 12.26
C GLN A 21 -24.23 -14.32 11.41
N GLU A 22 -24.35 -13.07 11.85
CA GLU A 22 -23.67 -11.99 11.17
C GLU A 22 -22.17 -12.28 11.14
N PRO A 23 -21.49 -12.05 10.00
CA PRO A 23 -20.06 -12.27 9.89
C PRO A 23 -19.32 -11.55 11.01
N SER A 24 -18.31 -12.23 11.57
CA SER A 24 -17.46 -11.63 12.60
C SER A 24 -16.82 -10.34 12.08
N TRP A 25 -16.57 -9.37 12.96
CA TRP A 25 -16.04 -8.07 12.52
C TRP A 25 -14.61 -8.20 11.98
N GLU A 26 -13.83 -9.18 12.46
CA GLU A 26 -12.50 -9.51 11.95
C GLU A 26 -12.58 -9.90 10.49
N TYR A 27 -13.62 -10.64 10.09
CA TYR A 27 -13.85 -11.00 8.71
C TYR A 27 -14.19 -9.77 7.85
N HIS A 28 -15.00 -8.84 8.36
CA HIS A 28 -15.32 -7.58 7.67
C HIS A 28 -14.12 -6.64 7.54
N LEU A 29 -13.28 -6.55 8.58
CA LEU A 29 -12.13 -5.64 8.66
C LEU A 29 -10.82 -6.28 8.18
N ARG A 30 -10.86 -7.56 7.81
CA ARG A 30 -9.74 -8.40 7.37
C ARG A 30 -8.71 -7.71 6.50
N LYS A 31 -9.13 -6.94 5.49
CA LYS A 31 -8.19 -6.24 4.59
C LYS A 31 -7.35 -5.19 5.33
N TYR A 32 -7.94 -4.49 6.28
CA TYR A 32 -7.28 -3.47 7.08
C TYR A 32 -6.43 -4.09 8.19
N LEU A 33 -6.89 -5.20 8.77
CA LEU A 33 -6.07 -5.97 9.71
C LEU A 33 -4.83 -6.57 9.03
N MET A 34 -4.95 -7.01 7.77
CA MET A 34 -3.78 -7.42 6.98
C MET A 34 -2.85 -6.23 6.72
N LEU A 35 -3.38 -5.05 6.36
CA LEU A 35 -2.57 -3.84 6.20
C LEU A 35 -1.83 -3.46 7.48
N LEU A 36 -2.49 -3.56 8.65
CA LEU A 36 -1.89 -3.32 9.94
C LEU A 36 -0.74 -4.29 10.23
N ALA A 37 -1.00 -5.60 10.15
CA ALA A 37 0.03 -6.62 10.36
C ALA A 37 1.19 -6.53 9.35
N THR A 38 0.87 -6.15 8.11
CA THR A 38 1.84 -5.86 7.06
C THR A 38 2.77 -4.71 7.45
N LEU A 39 2.20 -3.60 7.92
CA LEU A 39 2.97 -2.44 8.35
C LEU A 39 3.83 -2.73 9.60
N VAL A 40 3.27 -3.45 10.57
CA VAL A 40 4.02 -3.87 11.77
C VAL A 40 5.17 -4.80 11.39
N ALA A 41 4.96 -5.76 10.48
CA ALA A 41 6.04 -6.60 9.96
C ALA A 41 7.14 -5.77 9.28
N THR A 42 6.80 -4.77 8.45
CA THR A 42 7.79 -3.89 7.83
C THR A 42 8.61 -3.12 8.86
N ALA A 43 7.92 -2.51 9.83
CA ALA A 43 8.55 -1.64 10.81
C ALA A 43 9.48 -2.43 11.77
N THR A 44 9.02 -3.60 12.22
CA THR A 44 9.79 -4.49 13.11
C THR A 44 10.94 -5.19 12.39
N TYR A 45 10.79 -5.50 11.09
CA TYR A 45 11.89 -6.02 10.28
C TYR A 45 13.01 -4.98 10.14
N ALA A 46 12.66 -3.75 9.75
CA ALA A 46 13.63 -2.66 9.61
C ALA A 46 14.35 -2.37 10.94
N ALA A 47 13.61 -2.26 12.05
CA ALA A 47 14.18 -2.04 13.37
C ALA A 47 15.03 -3.22 13.88
N GLY A 48 14.79 -4.44 13.38
CA GLY A 48 15.61 -5.61 13.70
C GLY A 48 16.97 -5.62 13.00
N LEU A 49 17.06 -5.06 11.78
CA LEU A 49 18.32 -4.94 11.04
C LEU A 49 19.11 -3.67 11.41
N SER A 50 18.39 -2.63 11.82
CA SER A 50 18.93 -1.34 12.28
C SER A 50 18.53 -1.12 13.75
N PRO A 51 19.25 -1.73 14.71
CA PRO A 51 18.89 -1.71 16.12
C PRO A 51 18.94 -0.30 16.73
N PRO A 52 18.13 -0.02 17.77
CA PRO A 52 18.25 1.21 18.54
C PRO A 52 19.63 1.28 19.20
N GLY A 53 20.20 2.49 19.24
CA GLY A 53 21.59 2.72 19.64
C GLY A 53 22.61 2.50 18.52
N GLY A 54 22.20 2.00 17.36
CA GLY A 54 23.11 1.75 16.24
C GLY A 54 24.03 0.55 16.46
N VAL A 55 25.04 0.45 15.59
CA VAL A 55 26.04 -0.63 15.58
C VAL A 55 27.44 -0.03 15.60
N TRP A 56 28.41 -0.78 16.13
CA TRP A 56 29.81 -0.39 16.05
C TRP A 56 30.28 -0.35 14.59
N GLN A 57 31.09 0.65 14.26
CA GLN A 57 31.66 0.86 12.92
C GLN A 57 33.17 0.60 12.87
N GLU A 58 33.79 0.20 13.98
CA GLU A 58 35.23 -0.02 14.09
C GLU A 58 35.48 -1.19 15.06
N ASP A 59 36.59 -1.90 14.86
CA ASP A 59 37.07 -2.93 15.77
C ASP A 59 38.04 -2.30 16.78
N LYS A 60 37.79 -2.47 18.08
CA LYS A 60 38.76 -2.07 19.13
C LYS A 60 39.17 -3.28 19.98
N PRO A 61 40.48 -3.51 20.15
CA PRO A 61 40.98 -4.57 21.04
C PRO A 61 40.89 -4.10 22.49
N ASP A 62 39.69 -4.08 23.06
CA ASP A 62 39.46 -3.79 24.48
C ASP A 62 38.81 -4.99 25.21
N PRO A 63 38.77 -5.00 26.56
CA PRO A 63 38.19 -6.11 27.33
C PRO A 63 36.69 -6.34 27.12
N MET A 64 35.97 -5.36 26.52
CA MET A 64 34.54 -5.45 26.19
C MET A 64 34.28 -5.91 24.75
N GLY A 65 35.32 -5.98 23.91
CA GLY A 65 35.28 -6.55 22.56
C GLY A 65 34.39 -5.76 21.60
N HIS A 66 34.66 -4.47 21.41
CA HIS A 66 33.98 -3.68 20.38
C HIS A 66 34.28 -4.24 18.99
N THR A 67 33.28 -4.92 18.41
CA THR A 67 33.37 -5.57 17.10
C THR A 67 32.40 -4.89 16.14
N ALA A 68 32.86 -4.54 14.94
CA ALA A 68 32.05 -3.85 13.95
C ALA A 68 30.80 -4.67 13.54
N GLY A 69 29.69 -3.97 13.31
CA GLY A 69 28.40 -4.57 12.96
C GLY A 69 27.63 -5.21 14.13
N VAL A 70 28.20 -5.21 15.35
CA VAL A 70 27.50 -5.59 16.59
C VAL A 70 26.73 -4.39 17.14
N PRO A 71 25.47 -4.56 17.62
CA PRO A 71 24.70 -3.48 18.24
C PRO A 71 25.43 -2.86 19.43
N ILE A 72 25.47 -1.53 19.53
CA ILE A 72 26.21 -0.84 20.62
C ILE A 72 25.63 -1.19 21.99
N LEU A 73 24.30 -1.18 22.09
CA LEU A 73 23.58 -1.42 23.35
C LEU A 73 23.44 -2.91 23.71
N TYR A 74 24.18 -3.83 23.06
CA TYR A 74 23.88 -5.26 23.14
C TYR A 74 23.92 -5.87 24.55
N HIS A 75 24.78 -5.35 25.44
CA HIS A 75 24.86 -5.78 26.84
C HIS A 75 23.75 -5.22 27.73
N SER A 76 23.00 -4.23 27.25
CA SER A 76 21.94 -3.59 28.02
C SER A 76 20.72 -4.51 28.13
N PRO A 77 20.17 -4.72 29.35
CA PRO A 77 18.92 -5.46 29.50
C PRO A 77 17.76 -4.82 28.71
N ARG A 78 17.83 -3.50 28.48
CA ARG A 78 16.87 -2.75 27.66
C ARG A 78 16.90 -3.19 26.19
N TYR A 79 18.10 -3.32 25.62
CA TYR A 79 18.26 -3.80 24.25
C TYR A 79 17.76 -5.23 24.10
N LEU A 80 18.06 -6.10 25.08
CA LEU A 80 17.60 -7.49 25.03
C LEU A 80 16.07 -7.58 25.11
N ALA A 81 15.43 -6.76 25.95
CA ALA A 81 13.98 -6.64 26.00
C ALA A 81 13.41 -6.14 24.66
N PHE A 82 13.99 -5.08 24.09
CA PHE A 82 13.64 -4.59 22.76
C PHE A 82 13.71 -5.70 21.71
N PHE A 83 14.82 -6.44 21.66
CA PHE A 83 15.06 -7.49 20.68
C PHE A 83 13.97 -8.58 20.74
N TYR A 84 13.67 -9.09 21.94
CA TYR A 84 12.64 -10.11 22.10
C TYR A 84 11.25 -9.59 21.72
N PHE A 85 10.86 -8.40 22.21
CA PHE A 85 9.56 -7.83 21.86
C PHE A 85 9.42 -7.54 20.36
N ASN A 86 10.45 -6.97 19.73
CA ASN A 86 10.46 -6.65 18.30
C ASN A 86 10.40 -7.92 17.43
N ALA A 87 11.20 -8.94 17.76
CA ALA A 87 11.16 -10.22 17.04
C ALA A 87 9.80 -10.93 17.21
N THR A 88 9.22 -10.90 18.42
CA THR A 88 7.89 -11.47 18.68
C THR A 88 6.82 -10.77 17.85
N ALA A 89 6.83 -9.43 17.80
CA ALA A 89 5.90 -8.65 17.00
C ALA A 89 6.05 -8.95 15.50
N PHE A 90 7.28 -9.02 14.99
CA PHE A 90 7.53 -9.41 13.59
C PHE A 90 6.90 -10.77 13.25
N ALA A 91 7.17 -11.80 14.06
CA ALA A 91 6.63 -13.14 13.83
C ALA A 91 5.10 -13.20 14.00
N ALA A 92 4.57 -12.56 15.04
CA ALA A 92 3.13 -12.48 15.30
C ALA A 92 2.40 -11.82 14.12
N SER A 93 2.95 -10.72 13.59
CA SER A 93 2.44 -10.03 12.39
C SER A 93 2.42 -10.92 11.14
N LEU A 94 3.45 -11.75 10.90
CA LEU A 94 3.43 -12.72 9.81
C LEU A 94 2.34 -13.78 10.01
N VAL A 95 2.19 -14.30 11.23
CA VAL A 95 1.14 -15.27 11.59
C VAL A 95 -0.25 -14.65 11.42
N VAL A 96 -0.46 -13.40 11.83
CA VAL A 96 -1.71 -12.66 11.59
C VAL A 96 -2.00 -12.57 10.10
N ASN A 97 -1.03 -12.18 9.27
CA ASN A 97 -1.21 -12.11 7.82
C ASN A 97 -1.59 -13.47 7.20
N LEU A 98 -0.98 -14.56 7.66
CA LEU A 98 -1.28 -15.93 7.22
C LEU A 98 -2.66 -16.41 7.69
N LEU A 99 -3.00 -16.19 8.96
CA LEU A 99 -4.33 -16.45 9.52
C LEU A 99 -5.39 -15.69 8.72
N LEU A 100 -5.15 -14.41 8.45
CA LEU A 100 -5.99 -13.57 7.63
C LEU A 100 -5.92 -13.92 6.14
N LEU A 101 -5.01 -14.77 5.65
CA LEU A 101 -5.06 -15.29 4.27
C LEU A 101 -6.03 -16.47 4.15
N VAL A 102 -6.09 -17.30 5.20
CA VAL A 102 -6.86 -18.57 5.27
C VAL A 102 -8.23 -18.40 5.95
N LEU A 103 -8.44 -17.32 6.72
CA LEU A 103 -9.64 -17.10 7.52
C LEU A 103 -10.93 -17.38 6.74
N ASN A 104 -11.76 -18.27 7.28
CA ASN A 104 -13.06 -18.64 6.74
C ASN A 104 -14.16 -18.34 7.76
N GLU A 105 -15.33 -17.91 7.29
CA GLU A 105 -16.43 -17.31 8.07
C GLU A 105 -17.01 -18.25 9.15
N ARG A 106 -16.79 -19.57 9.02
CA ARG A 106 -17.42 -20.59 9.89
C ARG A 106 -16.59 -21.11 11.06
N ARG A 107 -15.31 -20.72 11.22
CA ARG A 107 -14.45 -21.36 12.24
C ARG A 107 -14.13 -20.45 13.42
N THR A 108 -14.83 -20.66 14.54
CA THR A 108 -14.69 -19.92 15.80
C THR A 108 -13.31 -20.09 16.45
N ALA A 109 -12.71 -21.29 16.42
CA ALA A 109 -11.38 -21.53 16.98
C ALA A 109 -10.28 -20.68 16.32
N TRP A 110 -10.33 -20.52 14.99
CA TRP A 110 -9.35 -19.70 14.25
C TRP A 110 -9.47 -18.21 14.56
N LEU A 111 -10.68 -17.74 14.89
CA LEU A 111 -10.90 -16.36 15.33
C LEU A 111 -10.32 -16.13 16.73
N ALA A 112 -10.43 -17.10 17.63
CA ALA A 112 -9.82 -17.01 18.97
C ALA A 112 -8.28 -16.93 18.87
N VAL A 113 -7.67 -17.81 18.07
CA VAL A 113 -6.22 -17.77 17.79
C VAL A 113 -5.82 -16.44 17.16
N LEU A 114 -6.57 -15.95 16.17
CA LEU A 114 -6.30 -14.65 15.54
C LEU A 114 -6.31 -13.51 16.55
N ARG A 115 -7.31 -13.45 17.44
CA ARG A 115 -7.38 -12.42 18.48
C ARG A 115 -6.20 -12.49 19.44
N PHE A 116 -5.84 -13.69 19.88
CA PHE A 116 -4.70 -13.90 20.77
C PHE A 116 -3.40 -13.40 20.13
N VAL A 117 -3.12 -13.81 18.89
CA VAL A 117 -1.90 -13.38 18.18
C VAL A 117 -1.91 -11.87 17.91
N MET A 118 -3.07 -11.26 17.61
CA MET A 118 -3.17 -9.80 17.46
C MET A 118 -2.88 -9.03 18.75
N VAL A 119 -3.27 -9.55 19.92
CA VAL A 119 -2.93 -8.93 21.22
C VAL A 119 -1.45 -9.10 21.52
N LEU A 120 -0.89 -10.29 21.24
CA LEU A 120 0.54 -10.54 21.37
C LEU A 120 1.37 -9.60 20.47
N ASP A 121 0.93 -9.39 19.23
CA ASP A 121 1.53 -8.46 18.27
C ASP A 121 1.51 -7.02 18.80
N LEU A 122 0.36 -6.56 19.31
CA LEU A 122 0.21 -5.21 19.91
C LEU A 122 1.13 -5.02 21.13
N LEU A 123 1.16 -5.99 22.06
CA LEU A 123 2.01 -5.93 23.24
C LEU A 123 3.50 -6.00 22.89
N GLY A 124 3.87 -6.83 21.91
CA GLY A 124 5.23 -6.88 21.37
C GLY A 124 5.65 -5.54 20.76
N LEU A 125 4.78 -4.92 19.95
CA LEU A 125 5.06 -3.62 19.35
C LEU A 125 5.23 -2.52 20.40
N MET A 126 4.35 -2.48 21.40
CA MET A 126 4.42 -1.49 22.50
C MET A 126 5.67 -1.70 23.37
N GLY A 127 5.99 -2.95 23.71
CA GLY A 127 7.18 -3.30 24.49
C GLY A 127 8.48 -2.94 23.76
N ALA A 128 8.55 -3.22 22.45
CA ALA A 128 9.68 -2.85 21.62
C ALA A 128 9.84 -1.34 21.54
N PHE A 129 8.75 -0.59 21.32
CA PHE A 129 8.81 0.87 21.30
C PHE A 129 9.29 1.44 22.63
N ALA A 130 8.72 0.99 23.75
CA ALA A 130 9.08 1.50 25.08
C ALA A 130 10.54 1.24 25.44
N THR A 131 11.04 0.04 25.15
CA THR A 131 12.41 -0.36 25.51
C THR A 131 13.47 0.14 24.53
N GLY A 132 13.12 0.32 23.26
CA GLY A 132 14.04 0.77 22.21
C GLY A 132 14.11 2.29 22.02
N SER A 133 13.06 3.04 22.33
CA SER A 133 13.03 4.51 22.15
C SER A 133 13.49 5.30 23.38
N CYS A 134 13.43 4.68 24.58
CA CYS A 134 13.68 5.38 25.84
C CYS A 134 15.12 5.20 26.31
N GLU A 135 15.79 6.32 26.55
CA GLU A 135 17.19 6.34 26.98
C GLU A 135 17.33 6.82 28.43
N ASP A 136 16.64 7.89 28.78
CA ASP A 136 16.70 8.55 30.08
C ASP A 136 15.47 8.21 30.95
N LEU A 137 15.59 8.40 32.27
CA LEU A 137 14.50 8.19 33.22
C LEU A 137 13.19 8.94 32.85
N PRO A 138 13.18 10.25 32.53
CA PRO A 138 11.93 10.95 32.19
C PRO A 138 11.25 10.39 30.94
N THR A 139 12.04 10.06 29.91
CA THR A 139 11.52 9.46 28.67
C THR A 139 10.90 8.09 28.92
N THR A 140 11.56 7.29 29.76
CA THR A 140 11.10 5.96 30.17
C THR A 140 9.82 6.04 30.99
N VAL A 141 9.76 6.92 31.99
CA VAL A 141 8.56 7.14 32.82
C VAL A 141 7.38 7.57 31.95
N TYR A 142 7.60 8.52 31.05
CA TYR A 142 6.57 9.03 30.16
C TYR A 142 5.97 7.93 29.26
N VAL A 143 6.81 7.22 28.50
CA VAL A 143 6.34 6.18 27.57
C VAL A 143 5.77 4.98 28.31
N SER A 144 6.40 4.55 29.40
CA SER A 144 5.90 3.43 30.20
C SER A 144 4.53 3.75 30.80
N THR A 145 4.30 4.98 31.28
CA THR A 145 2.99 5.41 31.78
C THR A 145 1.93 5.33 30.69
N LEU A 146 2.24 5.85 29.49
CA LEU A 146 1.32 5.79 28.34
C LEU A 146 1.02 4.34 27.89
N VAL A 147 2.06 3.49 27.83
CA VAL A 147 1.96 2.08 27.45
C VAL A 147 1.16 1.27 28.47
N VAL A 148 1.42 1.46 29.76
CA VAL A 148 0.68 0.78 30.84
C VAL A 148 -0.77 1.24 30.87
N ALA A 149 -1.04 2.54 30.69
CA ALA A 149 -2.41 3.05 30.60
C ALA A 149 -3.18 2.42 29.43
N LEU A 150 -2.57 2.31 28.25
CA LEU A 150 -3.19 1.65 27.09
C LEU A 150 -3.36 0.14 27.30
N ALA A 151 -2.38 -0.55 27.88
CA ALA A 151 -2.47 -1.97 28.16
C ALA A 151 -3.57 -2.29 29.19
N ALA A 152 -3.64 -1.49 30.27
CA ALA A 152 -4.70 -1.58 31.27
C ALA A 152 -6.07 -1.32 30.64
N TYR A 153 -6.19 -0.31 29.78
CA TYR A 153 -7.40 -0.02 29.03
C TYR A 153 -7.86 -1.22 28.18
N VAL A 154 -6.95 -1.80 27.38
CA VAL A 154 -7.23 -3.00 26.58
C VAL A 154 -7.66 -4.17 27.48
N GLY A 155 -6.96 -4.42 28.58
CA GLY A 155 -7.26 -5.50 29.53
C GLY A 155 -8.64 -5.36 30.18
N ILE A 156 -8.97 -4.17 30.70
CA ILE A 156 -10.29 -3.86 31.28
C ILE A 156 -11.39 -4.10 30.24
N HIS A 157 -11.17 -3.69 28.98
CA HIS A 157 -12.17 -3.90 27.93
C HIS A 157 -12.33 -5.35 27.51
N ILE A 158 -11.27 -6.15 27.50
CA ILE A 158 -11.36 -7.61 27.28
C ILE A 158 -12.17 -8.25 28.41
N LEU A 159 -11.93 -7.84 29.67
CA LEU A 159 -12.64 -8.34 30.85
C LEU A 159 -14.14 -7.95 30.83
N LEU A 160 -14.47 -6.68 30.58
CA LEU A 160 -15.85 -6.22 30.41
C LEU A 160 -16.55 -6.90 29.22
N ALA A 161 -15.81 -7.21 28.16
CA ALA A 161 -16.34 -7.95 27.02
C ALA A 161 -16.77 -9.38 27.40
N ALA A 162 -16.06 -10.01 28.33
CA ALA A 162 -16.39 -11.32 28.87
C ALA A 162 -17.60 -11.31 29.81
N TYR A 163 -17.79 -10.24 30.60
CA TYR A 163 -18.83 -10.17 31.64
C TYR A 163 -20.23 -9.77 31.16
N ALA A 164 -20.38 -8.91 30.13
CA ALA A 164 -21.69 -8.37 29.74
C ALA A 164 -22.13 -8.81 28.33
N PRO A 165 -23.14 -9.68 28.13
CA PRO A 165 -23.75 -9.90 26.82
C PRO A 165 -24.63 -8.69 26.45
N SER A 166 -24.29 -7.97 25.37
CA SER A 166 -24.91 -6.69 25.04
C SER A 166 -26.18 -6.84 24.19
N ALA A 167 -27.27 -6.22 24.65
CA ALA A 167 -28.51 -6.03 23.90
C ALA A 167 -28.29 -5.14 22.65
N ARG A 168 -28.83 -5.54 21.51
CA ARG A 168 -28.76 -4.77 20.25
C ARG A 168 -29.76 -3.62 20.29
N LYS A 169 -29.30 -2.37 20.14
CA LYS A 169 -30.15 -1.30 19.59
C LYS A 169 -30.03 -1.34 18.07
N GLU A 170 -31.15 -1.31 17.36
CA GLU A 170 -31.20 -1.22 15.91
C GLU A 170 -30.76 0.19 15.47
N GLU A 171 -29.76 0.24 14.59
CA GLU A 171 -29.22 1.46 13.99
C GLU A 171 -29.83 1.63 12.58
N SER A 172 -30.04 2.87 12.14
CA SER A 172 -30.57 3.12 10.80
C SER A 172 -29.59 2.56 9.73
N PRO A 173 -30.09 1.99 8.60
CA PRO A 173 -29.21 1.38 7.60
C PRO A 173 -28.21 2.34 6.96
N ASP A 174 -28.58 3.62 6.83
CA ASP A 174 -27.77 4.65 6.19
C ASP A 174 -26.67 5.18 7.12
N ASP A 175 -26.97 5.37 8.41
CA ASP A 175 -25.97 5.79 9.40
C ASP A 175 -24.93 4.68 9.63
N ALA A 176 -25.37 3.42 9.70
CA ALA A 176 -24.49 2.26 9.83
C ALA A 176 -23.50 2.13 8.66
N LEU A 177 -23.90 2.53 7.44
CA LEU A 177 -23.02 2.51 6.26
C LEU A 177 -21.98 3.63 6.31
N LYS A 178 -22.38 4.83 6.74
CA LYS A 178 -21.51 6.01 6.88
C LYS A 178 -20.42 5.79 7.95
N HIS A 179 -20.80 5.32 9.14
CA HIS A 179 -19.87 4.97 10.21
C HIS A 179 -18.91 3.84 9.79
N LYS A 180 -19.38 2.89 8.96
CA LYS A 180 -18.54 1.79 8.46
C LYS A 180 -17.46 2.26 7.49
N GLU A 181 -17.73 3.25 6.64
CA GLU A 181 -16.72 3.81 5.73
C GLU A 181 -15.74 4.73 6.47
N GLN A 182 -16.21 5.52 7.44
CA GLN A 182 -15.34 6.32 8.31
C GLN A 182 -14.38 5.44 9.12
N ARG A 183 -14.86 4.32 9.69
CA ARG A 183 -14.04 3.36 10.43
C ARG A 183 -12.88 2.81 9.60
N LYS A 184 -13.11 2.55 8.31
CA LYS A 184 -12.09 2.04 7.39
C LYS A 184 -11.00 3.07 7.11
N VAL A 185 -11.40 4.32 6.90
CA VAL A 185 -10.52 5.47 6.67
C VAL A 185 -9.66 5.73 7.90
N LEU A 186 -10.30 5.78 9.07
CA LEU A 186 -9.61 6.08 10.31
C LEU A 186 -8.65 4.96 10.73
N LEU A 187 -9.03 3.70 10.50
CA LEU A 187 -8.12 2.58 10.75
C LEU A 187 -6.88 2.67 9.88
N LEU A 188 -7.02 3.07 8.61
CA LEU A 188 -5.88 3.23 7.71
C LEU A 188 -4.95 4.34 8.20
N LEU A 189 -5.50 5.50 8.55
CA LEU A 189 -4.71 6.64 9.05
C LEU A 189 -3.98 6.29 10.35
N ALA A 190 -4.67 5.65 11.29
CA ALA A 190 -4.08 5.27 12.58
C ALA A 190 -2.99 4.19 12.40
N THR A 191 -3.26 3.16 11.59
CA THR A 191 -2.28 2.14 11.21
C THR A 191 -1.01 2.81 10.70
N PHE A 192 -1.16 3.71 9.75
CA PHE A 192 -0.06 4.41 9.14
C PHE A 192 0.75 5.29 10.12
N ALA A 193 0.05 6.08 10.94
CA ALA A 193 0.68 6.89 11.98
C ALA A 193 1.48 6.03 12.96
N THR A 194 0.97 4.85 13.34
CA THR A 194 1.70 3.87 14.16
C THR A 194 3.02 3.47 13.50
N GLY A 195 3.00 3.11 12.21
CA GLY A 195 4.21 2.68 11.49
C GLY A 195 5.28 3.76 11.39
N ILE A 196 4.90 5.00 11.03
CA ILE A 196 5.86 6.11 10.96
C ILE A 196 6.45 6.40 12.34
N SER A 197 5.58 6.57 13.34
CA SER A 197 6.03 6.98 14.68
C SER A 197 6.86 5.90 15.37
N TYR A 198 6.58 4.62 15.11
CA TYR A 198 7.43 3.51 15.54
C TYR A 198 8.83 3.60 14.94
N ALA A 199 8.92 3.71 13.61
CA ALA A 199 10.21 3.79 12.91
C ALA A 199 11.03 5.01 13.37
N ALA A 200 10.37 6.16 13.49
CA ALA A 200 11.00 7.41 13.92
C ALA A 200 11.39 7.43 15.40
N GLY A 201 10.67 6.71 16.26
CA GLY A 201 11.00 6.62 17.68
C GLY A 201 12.22 5.73 17.95
N LEU A 202 12.43 4.70 17.14
CA LEU A 202 13.59 3.82 17.23
C LEU A 202 14.81 4.31 16.45
N SER A 203 14.63 5.31 15.59
CA SER A 203 15.68 5.97 14.82
C SER A 203 15.53 7.48 15.00
N PRO A 204 16.10 8.05 16.09
CA PRO A 204 15.96 9.47 16.38
C PRO A 204 16.56 10.32 15.24
N PRO A 205 16.17 11.60 15.13
CA PRO A 205 16.61 12.41 14.01
C PRO A 205 18.13 12.59 14.04
N GLY A 206 18.78 12.32 12.91
CA GLY A 206 20.24 12.26 12.83
C GLY A 206 20.88 10.96 13.34
N GLY A 207 20.12 9.96 13.79
CA GLY A 207 20.67 8.67 14.20
C GLY A 207 21.42 8.70 15.53
N PHE A 208 22.37 7.77 15.66
CA PHE A 208 23.09 7.48 16.90
C PHE A 208 24.57 7.83 16.77
N ARG A 209 25.21 8.16 17.89
CA ARG A 209 26.64 8.49 17.96
C ARG A 209 27.52 7.23 17.96
N GLY A 210 28.63 7.29 17.22
CA GLY A 210 29.68 6.27 17.19
C GLY A 210 30.74 6.40 18.31
N ALA A 211 31.84 5.66 18.21
CA ALA A 211 32.84 5.45 19.26
C ALA A 211 33.82 6.62 19.53
N GLU A 212 34.00 7.55 18.58
CA GLU A 212 35.10 8.54 18.60
C GLU A 212 34.80 9.82 19.41
N ALA A 213 33.70 9.88 20.17
CA ALA A 213 33.26 11.13 20.80
C ALA A 213 33.13 11.06 22.33
N ASP A 214 34.14 10.48 22.99
CA ASP A 214 34.30 10.45 24.46
C ASP A 214 34.73 11.81 25.05
N GLU A 215 35.08 12.78 24.22
CA GLU A 215 35.27 14.16 24.65
C GLU A 215 33.91 14.81 24.98
N GLY A 216 33.52 14.75 26.26
CA GLY A 216 32.37 15.49 26.79
C GLY A 216 31.39 14.72 27.68
N GLY A 217 31.70 13.49 28.11
CA GLY A 217 30.85 12.74 29.06
C GLY A 217 29.59 12.11 28.46
N HIS A 218 29.54 11.94 27.14
CA HIS A 218 28.42 11.34 26.40
C HIS A 218 28.79 9.95 25.86
N LYS A 219 27.84 9.01 25.90
CA LYS A 219 28.10 7.59 25.61
C LYS A 219 27.85 7.24 24.14
N ALA A 220 28.56 6.23 23.65
CA ALA A 220 28.27 5.65 22.34
C ALA A 220 26.84 5.07 22.31
N GLY A 221 26.15 5.26 21.19
CA GLY A 221 24.75 4.87 21.04
C GLY A 221 23.72 5.90 21.54
N ASP A 222 24.16 7.02 22.11
CA ASP A 222 23.26 8.14 22.43
C ASP A 222 22.74 8.80 21.12
N PRO A 223 21.51 9.34 21.08
CA PRO A 223 20.99 10.09 19.94
C PRO A 223 21.87 11.29 19.60
N MET A 224 22.16 11.49 18.31
CA MET A 224 23.18 12.45 17.90
C MET A 224 22.85 13.91 18.25
N LEU A 225 21.56 14.26 18.33
CA LEU A 225 21.09 15.61 18.70
C LEU A 225 21.17 15.91 20.21
N LYS A 226 21.50 14.93 21.06
CA LYS A 226 21.42 15.07 22.53
C LYS A 226 22.37 16.15 23.07
N ALA A 227 23.60 16.23 22.54
CA ALA A 227 24.64 17.12 23.07
C ALA A 227 24.35 18.62 22.86
N HIS A 228 23.94 19.02 21.65
CA HIS A 228 23.81 20.44 21.29
C HIS A 228 22.36 20.91 21.08
N GLN A 229 21.41 19.99 20.93
CA GLN A 229 20.02 20.28 20.54
C GLN A 229 19.01 19.46 21.37
N SER A 230 19.29 19.24 22.66
CA SER A 230 18.47 18.43 23.57
C SER A 230 16.99 18.86 23.62
N ALA A 231 16.70 20.16 23.66
CA ALA A 231 15.34 20.67 23.67
C ALA A 231 14.53 20.25 22.42
N ARG A 232 15.17 20.23 21.24
CA ARG A 232 14.51 19.80 19.99
C ARG A 232 14.30 18.29 19.97
N LEU A 233 15.29 17.52 20.44
CA LEU A 233 15.18 16.08 20.56
C LEU A 233 14.04 15.69 21.51
N MET A 234 13.91 16.38 22.65
CA MET A 234 12.82 16.14 23.60
C MET A 234 11.46 16.52 23.03
N ALA A 235 11.34 17.66 22.34
CA ALA A 235 10.11 18.05 21.65
C ALA A 235 9.71 17.00 20.59
N PHE A 236 10.68 16.55 19.78
CA PHE A 236 10.48 15.46 18.83
C PHE A 236 9.96 14.20 19.52
N PHE A 237 10.63 13.78 20.61
CA PHE A 237 10.31 12.54 21.32
C PHE A 237 8.89 12.55 21.90
N TYR A 238 8.52 13.60 22.64
CA TYR A 238 7.19 13.69 23.25
C TYR A 238 6.08 13.76 22.18
N CYS A 239 6.27 14.55 21.13
CA CYS A 239 5.30 14.63 20.02
C CYS A 239 5.18 13.30 19.25
N ASN A 240 6.29 12.59 19.04
CA ASN A 240 6.28 11.31 18.33
C ASN A 240 5.67 10.18 19.19
N ALA A 241 6.05 10.09 20.47
CA ALA A 241 5.53 9.08 21.40
C ALA A 241 4.02 9.24 21.65
N THR A 242 3.54 10.48 21.76
CA THR A 242 2.09 10.76 21.84
C THR A 242 1.36 10.34 20.58
N ALA A 243 1.89 10.66 19.40
CA ALA A 243 1.31 10.22 18.13
C ALA A 243 1.26 8.70 18.02
N PHE A 244 2.32 8.00 18.44
CA PHE A 244 2.37 6.53 18.47
C PHE A 244 1.27 5.95 19.36
N VAL A 245 1.22 6.33 20.64
CA VAL A 245 0.25 5.76 21.58
C VAL A 245 -1.19 6.17 21.22
N ALA A 246 -1.43 7.42 20.82
CA ALA A 246 -2.74 7.87 20.39
C ALA A 246 -3.21 7.11 19.14
N SER A 247 -2.31 6.80 18.19
CA SER A 247 -2.65 6.00 17.01
C SER A 247 -3.02 4.55 17.38
N LEU A 248 -2.30 3.92 18.32
CA LEU A 248 -2.64 2.59 18.82
C LEU A 248 -3.98 2.59 19.57
N LEU A 249 -4.24 3.62 20.39
CA LEU A 249 -5.52 3.79 21.05
C LEU A 249 -6.65 3.88 20.01
N ILE A 250 -6.50 4.68 18.96
CA ILE A 250 -7.49 4.76 17.86
C ILE A 250 -7.71 3.38 17.24
N ILE A 251 -6.64 2.60 16.97
CA ILE A 251 -6.78 1.23 16.42
C ILE A 251 -7.60 0.35 17.38
N VAL A 252 -7.26 0.31 18.66
CA VAL A 252 -7.99 -0.46 19.68
C VAL A 252 -9.46 -0.03 19.76
N LEU A 253 -9.73 1.27 19.84
CA LEU A 253 -11.07 1.86 19.88
C LEU A 253 -11.88 1.45 18.64
N LEU A 254 -11.26 1.52 17.46
CA LEU A 254 -11.89 1.14 16.21
C LEU A 254 -12.08 -0.35 16.06
N LEU A 255 -11.30 -1.20 16.72
CA LEU A 255 -11.48 -2.65 16.64
C LEU A 255 -12.67 -3.10 17.51
N GLY A 256 -12.93 -2.43 18.64
CA GLY A 256 -14.02 -2.75 19.56
C GLY A 256 -15.40 -2.17 19.19
N ARG A 257 -16.34 -3.02 18.73
CA ARG A 257 -17.75 -2.60 18.45
C ARG A 257 -18.48 -2.01 19.68
N ARG A 258 -18.09 -2.39 20.91
CA ARG A 258 -18.70 -1.88 22.15
C ARG A 258 -18.24 -0.47 22.49
N LEU A 259 -16.97 -0.17 22.24
CA LEU A 259 -16.35 1.11 22.57
C LEU A 259 -16.89 2.23 21.70
N GLN A 260 -17.17 1.95 20.43
CA GLN A 260 -17.67 2.95 19.48
C GLN A 260 -19.01 3.59 19.88
N ARG A 261 -19.88 2.91 20.65
CA ARG A 261 -21.17 3.47 21.09
C ARG A 261 -21.06 4.47 22.24
N CYS A 262 -19.99 4.39 23.04
CA CYS A 262 -19.78 5.28 24.19
C CYS A 262 -19.02 6.56 23.82
N TYR A 263 -18.27 6.55 22.72
CA TYR A 263 -17.43 7.66 22.27
C TYR A 263 -18.04 8.25 21.00
N ALA A 264 -19.01 9.14 21.19
CA ALA A 264 -19.66 9.90 20.12
C ALA A 264 -18.61 10.66 19.26
N ASP A 265 -18.96 10.89 17.99
CA ASP A 265 -18.09 11.32 16.89
C ASP A 265 -17.03 12.41 17.22
N LEU A 266 -17.29 13.32 18.18
CA LEU A 266 -16.39 14.42 18.53
C LEU A 266 -15.05 14.00 19.16
N GLN A 267 -15.01 12.92 19.95
CA GLN A 267 -13.79 12.50 20.67
C GLN A 267 -12.79 11.74 19.77
N MET A 268 -13.25 11.00 18.76
CA MET A 268 -12.36 10.34 17.78
C MET A 268 -11.63 11.36 16.90
N TYR A 269 -12.31 12.43 16.46
CA TYR A 269 -11.63 13.52 15.73
C TYR A 269 -10.61 14.25 16.62
N GLY A 270 -10.87 14.36 17.93
CA GLY A 270 -9.88 14.85 18.90
C GLY A 270 -8.59 14.02 18.89
N PHE A 271 -8.69 12.69 18.98
CA PHE A 271 -7.50 11.82 18.93
C PHE A 271 -6.78 11.89 17.57
N ILE A 272 -7.50 12.02 16.46
CA ILE A 272 -6.88 12.22 15.13
C ILE A 272 -6.06 13.50 15.11
N LEU A 273 -6.63 14.59 15.62
CA LEU A 273 -5.91 15.86 15.69
C LEU A 273 -4.66 15.73 16.55
N VAL A 274 -4.74 15.04 17.70
CA VAL A 274 -3.56 14.74 18.53
C VAL A 274 -2.50 13.97 17.74
N VAL A 275 -2.88 12.96 16.94
CA VAL A 275 -1.95 12.21 16.10
C VAL A 275 -1.33 13.11 15.02
N LEU A 276 -2.14 13.89 14.29
CA LEU A 276 -1.65 14.75 13.22
C LEU A 276 -0.75 15.88 13.75
N PHE A 277 -1.14 16.56 14.83
CA PHE A 277 -0.31 17.58 15.48
C PHE A 277 0.94 16.99 16.12
N GLY A 278 0.86 15.79 16.71
CA GLY A 278 2.02 15.06 17.22
C GLY A 278 3.01 14.73 16.13
N LEU A 279 2.57 14.17 15.00
CA LEU A 279 3.44 13.93 13.84
C LEU A 279 4.02 15.24 13.28
N LEU A 280 3.22 16.30 13.18
CA LEU A 280 3.66 17.57 12.62
C LEU A 280 4.68 18.29 13.51
N GLY A 281 4.45 18.28 14.83
CA GLY A 281 5.38 18.80 15.83
C GLY A 281 6.68 18.01 15.87
N ALA A 282 6.58 16.67 15.80
CA ALA A 282 7.75 15.81 15.68
C ALA A 282 8.53 16.11 14.40
N TYR A 283 7.86 16.22 13.25
CA TYR A 283 8.53 16.58 11.99
C TYR A 283 9.21 17.94 12.07
N ALA A 284 8.55 18.97 12.61
CA ALA A 284 9.13 20.32 12.74
C ALA A 284 10.38 20.31 13.64
N ALA A 285 10.32 19.64 14.80
CA ALA A 285 11.43 19.53 15.73
C ALA A 285 12.58 18.65 15.19
N GLY A 286 12.23 17.56 14.51
CA GLY A 286 13.14 16.52 14.05
C GLY A 286 13.76 16.76 12.67
N SER A 287 13.13 17.53 11.78
CA SER A 287 13.69 17.84 10.45
C SER A 287 14.55 19.12 10.44
N SER A 288 14.26 20.06 11.34
CA SER A 288 14.95 21.36 11.38
C SER A 288 16.09 21.38 12.38
N ARG A 289 17.21 22.00 11.98
CA ARG A 289 18.37 22.24 12.85
C ARG A 289 18.57 23.70 13.24
N LYS A 290 17.88 24.65 12.58
CA LYS A 290 17.94 26.10 12.89
C LYS A 290 16.55 26.69 13.04
N ALA A 291 16.48 27.88 13.65
CA ALA A 291 15.23 28.62 13.83
C ALA A 291 14.53 28.90 12.50
N ASP A 292 15.24 29.39 11.48
CA ASP A 292 14.65 29.78 10.18
C ASP A 292 13.95 28.61 9.47
N THR A 293 14.57 27.43 9.45
CA THR A 293 13.97 26.24 8.83
C THR A 293 12.76 25.74 9.63
N THR A 294 12.81 25.90 10.96
CA THR A 294 11.69 25.57 11.85
C THR A 294 10.53 26.55 11.61
N ALA A 295 10.83 27.84 11.50
CA ALA A 295 9.87 28.89 11.18
C ALA A 295 9.20 28.62 9.85
N TYR A 296 9.94 28.21 8.82
CA TYR A 296 9.36 27.81 7.54
C TYR A 296 8.34 26.68 7.70
N VAL A 297 8.68 25.59 8.41
CA VAL A 297 7.75 24.47 8.61
C VAL A 297 6.53 24.92 9.40
N VAL A 298 6.71 25.68 10.48
CA VAL A 298 5.60 26.20 11.32
C VAL A 298 4.71 27.14 10.53
N VAL A 299 5.27 28.06 9.73
CA VAL A 299 4.51 28.96 8.86
C VAL A 299 3.77 28.19 7.79
N LEU A 300 4.37 27.17 7.19
CA LEU A 300 3.71 26.31 6.21
C LEU A 300 2.51 25.59 6.82
N VAL A 301 2.66 25.11 8.05
CA VAL A 301 1.56 24.51 8.84
C VAL A 301 0.47 25.53 9.15
N ALA A 302 0.84 26.72 9.62
CA ALA A 302 -0.11 27.79 9.91
C ALA A 302 -0.85 28.23 8.65
N ALA A 303 -0.15 28.38 7.52
CA ALA A 303 -0.73 28.71 6.22
C ALA A 303 -1.73 27.64 5.77
N VAL A 304 -1.44 26.36 6.02
CA VAL A 304 -2.37 25.27 5.78
C VAL A 304 -3.60 25.34 6.68
N LEU A 305 -3.44 25.61 7.97
CA LEU A 305 -4.57 25.76 8.89
C LEU A 305 -5.45 26.95 8.50
N VAL A 306 -4.84 28.07 8.09
CA VAL A 306 -5.55 29.24 7.55
C VAL A 306 -6.25 28.89 6.25
N TYR A 307 -5.61 28.13 5.35
CA TYR A 307 -6.24 27.67 4.10
C TYR A 307 -7.45 26.77 4.37
N ILE A 308 -7.32 25.80 5.27
CA ILE A 308 -8.42 24.92 5.68
C ILE A 308 -9.54 25.75 6.34
N LEU A 309 -9.20 26.70 7.22
CA LEU A 309 -10.17 27.60 7.84
C LEU A 309 -10.88 28.46 6.79
N LEU A 310 -10.16 29.01 5.82
CA LEU A 310 -10.73 29.80 4.73
C LEU A 310 -11.66 28.95 3.86
N VAL A 311 -11.27 27.72 3.53
CA VAL A 311 -12.15 26.76 2.83
C VAL A 311 -13.41 26.50 3.67
N MET A 312 -13.27 26.23 4.97
CA MET A 312 -14.41 26.01 5.88
C MET A 312 -15.31 27.24 6.01
N VAL A 313 -14.74 28.43 6.11
CA VAL A 313 -15.44 29.70 6.20
C VAL A 313 -16.18 30.00 4.90
N VAL A 314 -15.58 29.75 3.74
CA VAL A 314 -16.26 29.86 2.44
C VAL A 314 -17.42 28.86 2.34
N MET A 315 -17.26 27.62 2.83
CA MET A 315 -18.36 26.65 2.87
C MET A 315 -19.51 27.09 3.79
N VAL A 316 -19.21 27.78 4.89
CA VAL A 316 -20.22 28.28 5.84
C VAL A 316 -20.86 29.60 5.37
N LEU A 317 -20.08 30.49 4.74
CA LEU A 317 -20.53 31.81 4.27
C LEU A 317 -21.20 31.79 2.90
N VAL A 318 -21.05 30.71 2.12
CA VAL A 318 -21.80 30.50 0.87
C VAL A 318 -22.96 29.55 1.16
N PRO A 319 -24.11 30.04 1.69
CA PRO A 319 -25.32 29.23 1.73
C PRO A 319 -25.75 28.93 0.28
N ASP A 320 -26.34 27.75 0.07
CA ASP A 320 -27.06 27.45 -1.17
C ASP A 320 -28.04 28.61 -1.46
N PRO A 321 -27.90 29.31 -2.60
CA PRO A 321 -28.68 30.51 -2.81
C PRO A 321 -30.18 30.17 -2.96
N PRO A 322 -31.08 30.97 -2.35
CA PRO A 322 -32.50 30.87 -2.65
C PRO A 322 -32.75 31.19 -4.12
N GLU A 323 -33.74 30.52 -4.70
CA GLU A 323 -34.03 30.37 -6.13
C GLU A 323 -34.29 31.67 -6.93
N SER A 324 -34.12 32.86 -6.35
CA SER A 324 -34.65 34.11 -6.89
C SER A 324 -33.68 35.29 -7.11
N SER A 325 -32.36 35.15 -6.96
CA SER A 325 -31.43 36.29 -7.18
C SER A 325 -30.41 36.10 -8.31
N GLY A 326 -30.74 36.66 -9.48
CA GLY A 326 -29.93 37.72 -10.13
C GLY A 326 -28.62 37.36 -10.85
N SER A 327 -28.73 37.02 -12.14
CA SER A 327 -27.81 37.20 -13.30
C SER A 327 -26.29 36.91 -13.22
N SER A 328 -25.56 37.28 -12.17
CA SER A 328 -24.11 37.06 -12.05
C SER A 328 -23.79 35.60 -11.69
N TRP A 329 -24.64 34.98 -10.86
CA TRP A 329 -24.54 33.55 -10.52
C TRP A 329 -24.90 32.64 -11.71
N LEU A 330 -25.80 33.07 -12.59
CA LEU A 330 -26.08 32.39 -13.87
C LEU A 330 -24.88 32.44 -14.83
N ARG A 331 -24.01 33.47 -14.74
CA ARG A 331 -22.74 33.49 -15.49
C ARG A 331 -21.73 32.50 -14.93
N LEU A 332 -21.58 32.38 -13.61
CA LEU A 332 -20.71 31.35 -13.00
C LEU A 332 -21.25 29.93 -13.21
N LYS A 333 -22.56 29.72 -13.04
CA LYS A 333 -23.24 28.45 -13.29
C LYS A 333 -23.24 28.09 -14.77
N SER A 334 -23.28 29.06 -15.70
CA SER A 334 -23.13 28.79 -17.14
C SER A 334 -21.68 28.60 -17.56
N ILE A 335 -20.69 29.12 -16.83
CA ILE A 335 -19.26 28.84 -17.07
C ILE A 335 -18.90 27.46 -16.49
N SER A 336 -19.40 27.11 -15.29
CA SER A 336 -19.22 25.79 -14.70
C SER A 336 -20.07 24.73 -15.40
N ALA A 337 -21.28 25.06 -15.87
CA ALA A 337 -22.10 24.21 -16.73
C ALA A 337 -21.54 24.12 -18.14
N ARG A 338 -20.92 25.17 -18.70
CA ARG A 338 -20.16 25.03 -19.96
C ARG A 338 -18.91 24.20 -19.75
N ALA A 339 -18.17 24.34 -18.66
CA ALA A 339 -17.00 23.53 -18.37
C ALA A 339 -17.38 22.07 -18.09
N SER A 340 -18.47 21.81 -17.35
CA SER A 340 -18.98 20.47 -17.09
C SER A 340 -19.63 19.87 -18.33
N HIS A 341 -20.37 20.64 -19.13
CA HIS A 341 -20.93 20.19 -20.42
C HIS A 341 -19.83 19.98 -21.47
N TRP A 342 -18.72 20.73 -21.43
CA TRP A 342 -17.54 20.52 -22.27
C TRP A 342 -16.75 19.27 -21.83
N LEU A 343 -16.70 18.98 -20.52
CA LEU A 343 -16.18 17.73 -19.96
C LEU A 343 -17.12 16.53 -20.20
N GLN A 344 -18.44 16.75 -20.26
CA GLN A 344 -19.47 15.73 -20.39
C GLN A 344 -19.82 15.43 -21.85
N GLN A 345 -19.68 16.39 -22.77
CA GLN A 345 -19.68 16.16 -24.23
C GLN A 345 -18.46 15.34 -24.67
N ARG A 346 -17.31 15.44 -23.97
CA ARG A 346 -16.19 14.49 -24.19
C ARG A 346 -16.48 13.09 -23.63
N GLY A 347 -17.37 12.97 -22.65
CA GLY A 347 -17.83 11.67 -22.13
C GLY A 347 -18.92 11.02 -22.98
N CYS A 348 -19.80 11.80 -23.62
CA CYS A 348 -20.90 11.28 -24.45
C CYS A 348 -20.53 11.04 -25.91
N HIS A 349 -19.52 11.72 -26.48
CA HIS A 349 -19.13 11.49 -27.88
C HIS A 349 -18.39 10.15 -28.12
N GLN A 350 -17.99 9.43 -27.07
CA GLN A 350 -17.26 8.17 -27.21
C GLN A 350 -18.16 6.92 -27.13
N ASN A 351 -19.47 7.08 -26.86
CA ASN A 351 -20.43 5.98 -26.82
C ASN A 351 -21.34 5.90 -28.07
N GLN A 352 -21.07 6.67 -29.12
CA GLN A 352 -21.90 6.70 -30.34
C GLN A 352 -21.14 6.39 -31.64
N THR A 353 -19.89 5.92 -31.56
CA THR A 353 -19.07 5.56 -32.73
C THR A 353 -18.78 4.06 -32.84
N GLU A 354 -19.70 3.21 -32.36
CA GLU A 354 -19.78 1.78 -32.69
C GLU A 354 -21.25 1.37 -32.90
N SER A 355 -21.95 2.03 -33.81
CA SER A 355 -23.12 1.45 -34.50
C SER A 355 -23.47 2.31 -35.71
N GLN A 356 -22.87 2.02 -36.87
CA GLN A 356 -23.48 2.22 -38.20
C GLN A 356 -22.45 1.87 -39.28
N ILE A 357 -22.42 0.59 -39.66
CA ILE A 357 -22.12 0.18 -41.02
C ILE A 357 -23.38 -0.55 -41.51
N SER A 358 -24.20 0.15 -42.29
CA SER A 358 -25.11 -0.46 -43.27
C SER A 358 -25.59 0.64 -44.23
N SER A 359 -25.15 0.55 -45.48
CA SER A 359 -25.58 1.38 -46.61
C SER A 359 -27.02 1.03 -47.08
N PRO A 360 -27.65 1.85 -47.94
CA PRO A 360 -29.09 2.16 -47.87
C PRO A 360 -29.97 1.48 -48.93
N ALA A 361 -31.27 1.37 -48.68
CA ALA A 361 -32.29 1.26 -49.73
C ALA A 361 -33.70 1.70 -49.28
N ARG A 362 -34.23 2.70 -50.01
CA ARG A 362 -35.61 2.98 -50.47
C ARG A 362 -36.84 2.94 -49.53
N GLU A 363 -37.66 3.98 -49.66
CA GLU A 363 -38.97 4.17 -49.03
C GLU A 363 -40.16 3.48 -49.76
N LEU A 364 -41.27 3.36 -49.00
CA LEU A 364 -42.72 3.09 -49.27
C LEU A 364 -43.25 1.63 -49.26
N PRO A 365 -44.52 1.37 -48.84
CA PRO A 365 -45.23 1.78 -47.60
C PRO A 365 -46.03 0.63 -46.88
N ALA A 366 -46.45 0.89 -45.63
CA ALA A 366 -47.60 0.31 -44.86
C ALA A 366 -47.80 -1.22 -44.67
N ALA A 367 -47.80 -1.69 -43.40
CA ALA A 367 -48.82 -2.57 -42.77
C ALA A 367 -48.40 -3.14 -41.37
N THR A 368 -49.25 -2.92 -40.35
CA THR A 368 -49.62 -3.68 -39.13
C THR A 368 -48.66 -4.60 -38.32
N PRO A 369 -48.94 -4.85 -37.00
CA PRO A 369 -47.94 -5.13 -35.96
C PRO A 369 -47.78 -6.61 -35.57
N GLY A 370 -46.59 -6.98 -35.08
CA GLY A 370 -46.40 -8.17 -34.24
C GLY A 370 -44.95 -8.64 -34.07
N GLY A 371 -44.45 -8.68 -32.82
CA GLY A 371 -43.37 -9.62 -32.41
C GLY A 371 -42.07 -9.03 -31.84
N GLY A 372 -41.90 -9.13 -30.51
CA GLY A 372 -40.65 -9.57 -29.87
C GLY A 372 -39.49 -8.57 -29.64
N TRP A 373 -39.55 -7.79 -28.55
CA TRP A 373 -38.36 -7.12 -27.97
C TRP A 373 -37.65 -8.04 -26.97
N GLN A 374 -36.50 -8.61 -27.35
CA GLN A 374 -35.59 -9.27 -26.43
C GLN A 374 -34.14 -8.97 -26.85
N GLY A 375 -33.57 -7.87 -26.34
CA GLY A 375 -32.21 -7.43 -26.71
C GLY A 375 -31.55 -6.37 -25.82
N SER A 376 -32.32 -5.52 -25.13
CA SER A 376 -31.76 -4.35 -24.41
C SER A 376 -31.10 -4.66 -23.05
N HIS A 377 -31.29 -5.86 -22.49
CA HIS A 377 -30.77 -6.22 -21.15
C HIS A 377 -29.33 -6.76 -21.14
N ALA A 378 -28.77 -7.19 -22.28
CA ALA A 378 -27.42 -7.74 -22.36
C ALA A 378 -26.34 -6.64 -22.38
N ASP A 379 -26.53 -5.57 -23.16
CA ASP A 379 -25.52 -4.53 -23.35
C ASP A 379 -25.30 -3.64 -22.10
N ALA A 380 -26.35 -3.39 -21.32
CA ALA A 380 -26.24 -2.71 -20.03
C ALA A 380 -25.51 -3.55 -18.96
N ALA A 381 -25.64 -4.88 -19.03
CA ALA A 381 -24.93 -5.80 -18.13
C ALA A 381 -23.45 -5.94 -18.53
N ILE A 382 -23.15 -5.95 -19.82
CA ILE A 382 -21.78 -6.03 -20.37
C ILE A 382 -21.00 -4.74 -20.06
N THR A 383 -21.60 -3.56 -20.30
CA THR A 383 -20.97 -2.25 -20.01
C THR A 383 -20.75 -2.03 -18.51
N GLY A 384 -21.70 -2.46 -17.66
CA GLY A 384 -21.55 -2.45 -16.20
C GLY A 384 -20.39 -3.34 -15.71
N ASN A 385 -20.25 -4.55 -16.25
CA ASN A 385 -19.19 -5.49 -15.88
C ASN A 385 -17.79 -5.03 -16.35
N LYS A 386 -17.72 -4.38 -17.52
CA LYS A 386 -16.47 -3.81 -18.08
C LYS A 386 -15.94 -2.65 -17.22
N ASN A 387 -16.80 -1.74 -16.78
CA ASN A 387 -16.42 -0.64 -15.88
C ASN A 387 -15.94 -1.14 -14.51
N GLU A 388 -16.57 -2.17 -13.96
CA GLU A 388 -16.15 -2.76 -12.67
C GLU A 388 -14.76 -3.42 -12.76
N GLY A 389 -14.43 -4.03 -13.90
CA GLY A 389 -13.11 -4.59 -14.19
C GLY A 389 -12.01 -3.53 -14.25
N ILE A 390 -12.29 -2.42 -14.94
CA ILE A 390 -11.35 -1.29 -15.10
C ILE A 390 -11.03 -0.64 -13.75
N GLU A 391 -12.03 -0.37 -12.91
CA GLU A 391 -11.82 0.24 -11.59
C GLU A 391 -11.01 -0.67 -10.65
N LYS A 392 -11.21 -1.99 -10.73
CA LYS A 392 -10.40 -2.96 -9.98
C LYS A 392 -8.94 -2.94 -10.44
N ALA A 393 -8.68 -2.88 -11.74
CA ALA A 393 -7.32 -2.81 -12.29
C ALA A 393 -6.61 -1.53 -11.85
N LYS A 394 -7.27 -0.37 -11.96
CA LYS A 394 -6.76 0.92 -11.49
C LYS A 394 -6.26 0.87 -10.06
N SER A 395 -7.08 0.34 -9.14
CA SER A 395 -6.72 0.29 -7.72
C SER A 395 -5.45 -0.53 -7.42
N LEU A 396 -5.15 -1.55 -8.24
CA LEU A 396 -3.97 -2.41 -8.04
C LEU A 396 -2.72 -1.80 -8.65
N ILE A 397 -2.84 -1.28 -9.87
CA ILE A 397 -1.73 -0.61 -10.58
C ILE A 397 -1.24 0.58 -9.77
N LEU A 398 -2.18 1.31 -9.18
CA LEU A 398 -1.91 2.48 -8.36
C LEU A 398 -1.25 2.14 -7.03
N LEU A 399 -1.68 1.04 -6.40
CA LEU A 399 -1.01 0.52 -5.21
C LEU A 399 0.45 0.17 -5.52
N LEU A 400 0.69 -0.50 -6.65
CA LEU A 400 2.04 -0.89 -7.09
C LEU A 400 2.91 0.34 -7.39
N ALA A 401 2.39 1.31 -8.15
CA ALA A 401 3.13 2.52 -8.50
C ALA A 401 3.41 3.39 -7.27
N THR A 402 2.45 3.52 -6.35
CA THR A 402 2.69 4.27 -5.11
C THR A 402 3.78 3.60 -4.27
N LEU A 403 3.75 2.28 -4.19
CA LEU A 403 4.78 1.50 -3.50
C LEU A 403 6.17 1.69 -4.12
N ALA A 404 6.27 1.50 -5.43
CA ALA A 404 7.51 1.62 -6.17
C ALA A 404 8.08 3.04 -6.05
N ALA A 405 7.24 4.09 -6.13
CA ALA A 405 7.63 5.47 -5.81
C ALA A 405 8.19 5.59 -4.38
N THR A 406 7.54 4.99 -3.37
CA THR A 406 8.03 5.12 -1.99
C THR A 406 9.38 4.46 -1.74
N ILE A 407 9.58 3.23 -2.23
CA ILE A 407 10.84 2.51 -1.98
C ILE A 407 12.01 3.09 -2.78
N THR A 408 11.75 3.56 -4.00
CA THR A 408 12.78 4.21 -4.83
C THR A 408 13.14 5.60 -4.30
N TYR A 409 12.16 6.33 -3.75
CA TYR A 409 12.42 7.60 -3.07
C TYR A 409 13.37 7.40 -1.88
N GLN A 410 13.06 6.45 -0.99
CA GLN A 410 13.92 6.13 0.17
C GLN A 410 15.32 5.71 -0.27
N ALA A 411 15.43 4.80 -1.22
CA ALA A 411 16.71 4.32 -1.75
C ALA A 411 17.53 5.42 -2.43
N GLY A 412 16.88 6.43 -3.02
CA GLY A 412 17.57 7.58 -3.60
C GLY A 412 18.13 8.54 -2.56
N MET A 413 17.49 8.65 -1.39
CA MET A 413 17.97 9.52 -0.29
C MET A 413 19.07 8.86 0.56
N ASP A 414 19.07 7.53 0.63
CA ASP A 414 20.04 6.71 1.36
C ASP A 414 20.69 5.70 0.39
N PRO A 415 21.68 6.14 -0.40
CA PRO A 415 22.23 5.33 -1.48
C PRO A 415 22.97 4.09 -0.96
N PRO A 416 22.94 2.98 -1.72
CA PRO A 416 23.61 1.75 -1.32
C PRO A 416 25.13 1.96 -1.30
N GLY A 417 25.81 1.38 -0.31
CA GLY A 417 27.21 1.65 -0.01
C GLY A 417 27.42 2.82 0.95
N GLY A 418 26.37 3.51 1.38
CA GLY A 418 26.49 4.62 2.32
C GLY A 418 27.15 5.85 1.71
N VAL A 419 27.52 6.78 2.59
CA VAL A 419 28.05 8.10 2.26
C VAL A 419 29.30 8.38 3.09
N TRP A 420 30.21 9.19 2.57
CA TRP A 420 31.43 9.57 3.29
C TRP A 420 31.09 10.38 4.55
N SER A 421 31.66 10.03 5.69
CA SER A 421 31.54 10.79 6.95
C SER A 421 32.43 12.04 6.94
N ASP A 422 32.14 13.03 7.80
CA ASP A 422 32.93 14.26 7.95
C ASP A 422 34.01 14.20 9.05
N GLY A 423 34.47 12.98 9.36
CA GLY A 423 35.46 12.69 10.39
C GLY A 423 36.88 13.14 10.02
N ASP A 424 37.89 12.34 10.39
CA ASP A 424 39.30 12.73 10.26
C ASP A 424 39.67 13.25 8.86
N PRO A 425 40.48 14.34 8.76
CA PRO A 425 40.93 14.90 7.49
C PRO A 425 41.69 13.91 6.60
N GLU A 426 42.28 12.86 7.18
CA GLU A 426 42.94 11.77 6.45
C GLU A 426 41.97 10.68 5.97
N ALA A 427 40.78 10.59 6.55
CA ALA A 427 39.78 9.58 6.21
C ALA A 427 38.94 9.95 4.98
N VAL A 428 38.84 11.24 4.65
CA VAL A 428 38.25 11.71 3.39
C VAL A 428 39.39 11.90 2.40
N PRO A 429 39.47 11.10 1.32
CA PRO A 429 40.58 11.25 0.40
C PRO A 429 40.55 12.65 -0.28
N PRO A 430 41.65 13.12 -0.86
CA PRO A 430 41.70 14.41 -1.54
C PRO A 430 40.79 14.43 -2.78
N GLY A 431 39.85 15.39 -2.83
CA GLY A 431 38.88 15.53 -3.92
C GLY A 431 37.45 15.08 -3.59
N PHE A 432 37.18 14.67 -2.35
CA PHE A 432 35.91 14.09 -1.91
C PHE A 432 35.23 15.01 -0.89
N LYS A 433 33.89 15.03 -0.87
CA LYS A 433 33.11 15.82 0.11
C LYS A 433 32.30 14.91 1.03
N ALA A 434 32.22 15.28 2.30
CA ALA A 434 31.37 14.60 3.25
C ALA A 434 29.90 14.57 2.77
N GLY A 435 29.28 13.41 2.91
CA GLY A 435 27.93 13.10 2.46
C GLY A 435 27.85 12.63 1.00
N ASP A 436 28.93 12.61 0.23
CA ASP A 436 28.90 12.05 -1.13
C ASP A 436 28.77 10.51 -1.11
N PRO A 437 28.06 9.88 -2.07
CA PRO A 437 27.85 8.43 -2.10
C PRO A 437 29.16 7.67 -2.31
N ILE A 438 29.52 6.76 -1.40
CA ILE A 438 30.81 6.02 -1.48
C ILE A 438 30.86 5.15 -2.74
N LEU A 439 29.74 4.50 -3.07
CA LEU A 439 29.64 3.60 -4.23
C LEU A 439 29.93 4.32 -5.55
N GLN A 440 29.64 5.62 -5.65
CA GLN A 440 29.92 6.42 -6.84
C GLN A 440 31.41 6.44 -7.18
N PHE A 441 32.28 6.37 -6.18
CA PHE A 441 33.72 6.45 -6.37
C PHE A 441 34.36 5.07 -6.44
N LYS A 442 33.99 4.15 -5.54
CA LYS A 442 34.57 2.80 -5.50
C LYS A 442 34.10 1.93 -6.66
N HIS A 443 32.83 2.04 -7.06
CA HIS A 443 32.27 1.31 -8.20
C HIS A 443 31.32 2.18 -9.02
N ALA A 444 31.87 3.18 -9.72
CA ALA A 444 31.11 4.16 -10.50
C ALA A 444 30.10 3.54 -11.49
N ALA A 445 30.45 2.45 -12.16
CA ALA A 445 29.54 1.77 -13.08
C ALA A 445 28.31 1.20 -12.36
N ARG A 446 28.49 0.61 -11.17
CA ARG A 446 27.40 0.06 -10.35
C ARG A 446 26.51 1.16 -9.81
N TYR A 447 27.12 2.23 -9.28
CA TYR A 447 26.37 3.40 -8.83
C TYR A 447 25.53 4.02 -9.95
N LYS A 448 26.11 4.21 -11.14
CA LYS A 448 25.38 4.73 -12.31
C LYS A 448 24.20 3.82 -12.67
N ALA A 449 24.42 2.50 -12.74
CA ALA A 449 23.35 1.54 -13.00
C ALA A 449 22.23 1.62 -11.94
N PHE A 450 22.59 1.62 -10.66
CA PHE A 450 21.64 1.80 -9.56
C PHE A 450 20.86 3.11 -9.70
N PHE A 451 21.55 4.24 -9.84
CA PHE A 451 20.94 5.57 -9.88
C PHE A 451 19.96 5.72 -11.05
N TYR A 452 20.37 5.31 -12.26
CA TYR A 452 19.52 5.40 -13.44
C TYR A 452 18.32 4.44 -13.36
N CYS A 453 18.52 3.20 -12.93
CA CYS A 453 17.41 2.25 -12.77
C CYS A 453 16.42 2.69 -11.67
N ASN A 454 16.92 3.13 -10.51
CA ASN A 454 16.10 3.59 -9.39
C ASN A 454 15.32 4.86 -9.74
N SER A 455 15.97 5.83 -10.36
CA SER A 455 15.32 7.07 -10.81
C SER A 455 14.31 6.82 -11.92
N THR A 456 14.59 5.87 -12.82
CA THR A 456 13.64 5.44 -13.84
C THR A 456 12.39 4.84 -13.22
N ALA A 457 12.54 3.93 -12.24
CA ALA A 457 11.42 3.36 -11.52
C ALA A 457 10.61 4.43 -10.75
N PHE A 458 11.29 5.35 -10.05
CA PHE A 458 10.64 6.45 -9.34
C PHE A 458 9.79 7.31 -10.29
N VAL A 459 10.37 7.77 -11.41
CA VAL A 459 9.66 8.63 -12.38
C VAL A 459 8.54 7.84 -13.09
N ALA A 460 8.79 6.60 -13.50
CA ALA A 460 7.77 5.73 -14.09
C ALA A 460 6.58 5.52 -13.14
N SER A 461 6.85 5.32 -11.86
CA SER A 461 5.85 5.22 -10.81
C SER A 461 5.00 6.48 -10.67
N LEU A 462 5.61 7.68 -10.65
CA LEU A 462 4.87 8.95 -10.62
C LEU A 462 4.00 9.12 -11.88
N VAL A 463 4.52 8.73 -13.04
CA VAL A 463 3.78 8.78 -14.31
C VAL A 463 2.60 7.82 -14.28
N VAL A 464 2.78 6.59 -13.78
CA VAL A 464 1.67 5.64 -13.61
C VAL A 464 0.61 6.21 -12.67
N ILE A 465 1.01 6.83 -11.54
CA ILE A 465 0.08 7.50 -10.61
C ILE A 465 -0.72 8.59 -11.33
N LEU A 466 -0.09 9.39 -12.20
CA LEU A 466 -0.76 10.44 -12.98
C LEU A 466 -1.67 9.86 -14.09
N MET A 467 -1.19 8.86 -14.82
CA MET A 467 -1.94 8.19 -15.91
C MET A 467 -3.20 7.51 -15.38
N VAL A 468 -3.12 6.87 -14.20
CA VAL A 468 -4.26 6.18 -13.58
C VAL A 468 -5.40 7.13 -13.22
N GLN A 469 -5.12 8.43 -13.03
CA GLN A 469 -6.15 9.43 -12.80
C GLN A 469 -7.00 9.73 -14.04
N ASN A 470 -6.53 9.38 -15.25
CA ASN A 470 -7.23 9.63 -16.51
C ASN A 470 -7.71 8.33 -17.18
N LYS A 471 -9.02 8.22 -17.42
CA LYS A 471 -9.64 7.01 -18.00
C LYS A 471 -9.12 6.66 -19.40
N SER A 472 -8.72 7.66 -20.20
CA SER A 472 -8.26 7.45 -21.59
C SER A 472 -6.84 6.86 -21.66
N LEU A 473 -5.97 7.24 -20.71
CA LEU A 473 -4.57 6.76 -20.68
C LEU A 473 -4.43 5.35 -20.10
N MET A 474 -5.49 4.84 -19.45
CA MET A 474 -5.52 3.52 -18.83
C MET A 474 -5.63 2.35 -19.80
N SER A 475 -6.14 2.58 -21.02
CA SER A 475 -6.36 1.52 -22.02
C SER A 475 -5.26 1.44 -23.08
N GLY A 476 -4.19 2.23 -22.94
CA GLY A 476 -3.11 2.28 -23.92
C GLY A 476 -1.91 1.42 -23.53
N HIS A 477 -1.14 0.97 -24.52
CA HIS A 477 0.16 0.32 -24.34
C HIS A 477 1.14 1.15 -23.50
N ALA A 478 0.95 2.47 -23.42
CA ALA A 478 1.76 3.35 -22.58
C ALA A 478 1.73 2.98 -21.09
N LEU A 479 0.59 2.55 -20.54
CA LEU A 479 0.51 2.16 -19.12
C LEU A 479 1.26 0.85 -18.88
N GLU A 480 1.10 -0.12 -19.78
CA GLU A 480 1.79 -1.41 -19.71
C GLU A 480 3.31 -1.22 -19.80
N VAL A 481 3.77 -0.40 -20.75
CA VAL A 481 5.20 -0.06 -20.91
C VAL A 481 5.73 0.64 -19.66
N ALA A 482 4.98 1.60 -19.09
CA ALA A 482 5.40 2.29 -17.87
C ALA A 482 5.52 1.34 -16.66
N MET A 483 4.57 0.40 -16.51
CA MET A 483 4.63 -0.62 -15.46
C MET A 483 5.78 -1.62 -15.63
N ILE A 484 6.05 -2.03 -16.88
CA ILE A 484 7.18 -2.91 -17.19
C ILE A 484 8.50 -2.20 -16.91
N LEU A 485 8.61 -0.94 -17.34
CA LEU A 485 9.77 -0.09 -17.09
C LEU A 485 10.02 0.12 -15.58
N ASP A 486 8.95 0.33 -14.80
CA ASP A 486 9.02 0.44 -13.34
C ASP A 486 9.59 -0.83 -12.69
N LEU A 487 9.07 -1.99 -13.07
CA LEU A 487 9.52 -3.28 -12.54
C LEU A 487 10.98 -3.61 -12.93
N PHE A 488 11.36 -3.39 -14.19
CA PHE A 488 12.74 -3.58 -14.62
C PHE A 488 13.69 -2.59 -13.95
N GLY A 489 13.24 -1.35 -13.74
CA GLY A 489 13.97 -0.34 -12.96
C GLY A 489 14.21 -0.79 -11.52
N LEU A 490 13.21 -1.36 -10.85
CA LEU A 490 13.36 -1.92 -9.49
C LEU A 490 14.34 -3.10 -9.45
N ILE A 491 14.21 -4.06 -10.38
CA ILE A 491 15.09 -5.23 -10.44
C ILE A 491 16.54 -4.81 -10.74
N GLY A 492 16.74 -3.90 -11.69
CA GLY A 492 18.05 -3.38 -12.04
C GLY A 492 18.70 -2.59 -10.91
N ALA A 493 17.94 -1.73 -10.24
CA ALA A 493 18.40 -0.99 -9.08
C ALA A 493 18.79 -1.94 -7.93
N TYR A 494 17.96 -2.94 -7.64
CA TYR A 494 18.26 -3.93 -6.62
C TYR A 494 19.55 -4.71 -6.94
N ALA A 495 19.70 -5.21 -8.16
CA ALA A 495 20.87 -5.98 -8.58
C ALA A 495 22.16 -5.14 -8.53
N ALA A 496 22.10 -3.89 -8.97
CA ALA A 496 23.26 -2.99 -8.96
C ALA A 496 23.61 -2.48 -7.54
N GLY A 497 22.60 -2.25 -6.70
CA GLY A 497 22.78 -1.68 -5.36
C GLY A 497 23.14 -2.72 -4.29
N SER A 498 22.54 -3.91 -4.32
CA SER A 498 22.73 -4.93 -3.26
C SER A 498 24.04 -5.72 -3.37
N CYS A 499 24.67 -5.74 -4.55
CA CYS A 499 25.84 -6.58 -4.82
C CYS A 499 27.13 -5.76 -4.86
N ARG A 500 28.22 -6.27 -4.29
CA ARG A 500 29.58 -5.68 -4.40
C ARG A 500 30.51 -6.47 -5.31
N GLU A 501 30.34 -7.79 -5.36
CA GLU A 501 31.09 -8.69 -6.23
C GLU A 501 30.37 -8.98 -7.55
N VAL A 502 31.04 -9.60 -8.52
CA VAL A 502 30.44 -10.05 -9.78
C VAL A 502 29.64 -11.34 -9.57
N SER A 503 30.11 -12.23 -8.69
CA SER A 503 29.47 -13.49 -8.29
C SER A 503 28.05 -13.29 -7.78
N THR A 504 27.87 -12.37 -6.84
CA THR A 504 26.59 -12.01 -6.22
C THR A 504 25.67 -11.32 -7.22
N SER A 505 26.21 -10.47 -8.10
CA SER A 505 25.44 -9.89 -9.20
C SER A 505 24.94 -10.95 -10.20
N ILE A 506 25.78 -11.92 -10.58
CA ILE A 506 25.38 -13.04 -11.45
C ILE A 506 24.25 -13.82 -10.79
N TYR A 507 24.35 -14.11 -9.48
CA TYR A 507 23.27 -14.80 -8.75
C TYR A 507 21.94 -14.05 -8.85
N VAL A 508 21.92 -12.75 -8.56
CA VAL A 508 20.68 -11.95 -8.58
C VAL A 508 20.11 -11.84 -9.99
N VAL A 509 20.94 -11.62 -11.01
CA VAL A 509 20.52 -11.54 -12.41
C VAL A 509 20.04 -12.89 -12.94
N ALA A 510 20.74 -13.98 -12.61
CA ALA A 510 20.33 -15.33 -12.99
C ALA A 510 18.99 -15.70 -12.34
N LEU A 511 18.77 -15.31 -11.09
CA LEU A 511 17.50 -15.50 -10.40
C LEU A 511 16.37 -14.70 -11.05
N ALA A 512 16.62 -13.45 -11.46
CA ALA A 512 15.67 -12.66 -12.24
C ALA A 512 15.33 -13.32 -13.59
N GLY A 513 16.33 -13.86 -14.28
CA GLY A 513 16.16 -14.62 -15.53
C GLY A 513 15.34 -15.91 -15.31
N ALA A 514 15.65 -16.67 -14.26
CA ALA A 514 14.89 -17.87 -13.89
C ALA A 514 13.43 -17.55 -13.57
N VAL A 515 13.18 -16.44 -12.86
CA VAL A 515 11.82 -15.93 -12.62
C VAL A 515 11.12 -15.56 -13.93
N LEU A 516 11.81 -14.87 -14.84
CA LEU A 516 11.24 -14.51 -16.14
C LEU A 516 10.87 -15.76 -16.94
N VAL A 517 11.76 -16.75 -17.01
CA VAL A 517 11.51 -18.04 -17.67
C VAL A 517 10.33 -18.75 -17.01
N TYR A 518 10.28 -18.81 -15.68
CA TYR A 518 9.16 -19.39 -14.96
C TYR A 518 7.82 -18.70 -15.26
N VAL A 519 7.81 -17.36 -15.31
CA VAL A 519 6.64 -16.56 -15.70
C VAL A 519 6.25 -16.87 -17.14
N VAL A 520 7.20 -16.90 -18.09
CA VAL A 520 6.94 -17.19 -19.51
C VAL A 520 6.41 -18.61 -19.70
N ILE A 521 6.98 -19.61 -19.05
CA ILE A 521 6.48 -20.99 -19.06
C ILE A 521 5.03 -21.01 -18.57
N HIS A 522 4.75 -20.34 -17.45
CA HIS A 522 3.38 -20.24 -16.93
C HIS A 522 2.43 -19.49 -17.88
N VAL A 523 2.91 -18.44 -18.55
CA VAL A 523 2.13 -17.73 -19.59
C VAL A 523 1.81 -18.67 -20.74
N VAL A 524 2.80 -19.35 -21.30
CA VAL A 524 2.67 -20.18 -22.51
C VAL A 524 1.83 -21.44 -22.25
N PHE A 525 2.11 -22.18 -21.17
CA PHE A 525 1.40 -23.43 -20.90
C PHE A 525 -0.07 -23.22 -20.48
N PHE A 526 -0.38 -22.14 -19.76
CA PHE A 526 -1.71 -21.96 -19.15
C PHE A 526 -2.61 -20.95 -19.85
N THR A 527 -2.13 -20.22 -20.87
CA THR A 527 -3.02 -19.44 -21.76
C THR A 527 -3.86 -20.32 -22.69
N LEU A 528 -3.54 -21.62 -22.79
CA LEU A 528 -4.21 -22.57 -23.69
C LEU A 528 -5.42 -23.31 -23.08
N HIS A 529 -5.71 -23.20 -21.77
CA HIS A 529 -6.83 -23.92 -21.14
C HIS A 529 -7.89 -22.99 -20.55
N HIS A 530 -8.87 -22.62 -21.38
CA HIS A 530 -10.03 -21.81 -21.01
C HIS A 530 -11.18 -22.71 -20.54
N GLU A 531 -11.30 -22.93 -19.23
CA GLU A 531 -12.55 -23.42 -18.63
C GLU A 531 -13.41 -22.26 -18.11
N GLU A 532 -14.71 -22.32 -18.39
CA GLU A 532 -15.70 -21.34 -17.94
C GLU A 532 -15.98 -21.47 -16.43
N LEU A 533 -15.33 -20.62 -15.62
CA LEU A 533 -15.55 -20.59 -14.17
C LEU A 533 -16.90 -19.98 -13.78
N SER A 534 -17.53 -20.51 -12.72
CA SER A 534 -18.70 -19.90 -12.07
C SER A 534 -18.37 -18.52 -11.50
N ASP A 535 -19.32 -17.58 -11.55
CA ASP A 535 -19.14 -16.22 -11.01
C ASP A 535 -18.80 -16.18 -9.51
N LYS A 536 -19.28 -17.17 -8.74
CA LYS A 536 -18.92 -17.32 -7.32
C LYS A 536 -17.43 -17.64 -7.15
N GLU A 537 -16.86 -18.43 -8.05
CA GLU A 537 -15.44 -18.81 -8.03
C GLU A 537 -14.55 -17.67 -8.49
N LYS A 538 -14.92 -16.98 -9.57
CA LYS A 538 -14.24 -15.76 -10.03
C LYS A 538 -14.09 -14.74 -8.89
N ARG A 539 -15.18 -14.49 -8.14
CA ARG A 539 -15.16 -13.60 -6.96
C ARG A 539 -14.25 -14.09 -5.83
N ARG A 540 -14.15 -15.41 -5.60
CA ARG A 540 -13.24 -15.98 -4.58
C ARG A 540 -11.78 -15.83 -4.99
N ILE A 541 -11.45 -16.10 -6.25
CA ILE A 541 -10.11 -15.94 -6.81
C ILE A 541 -9.68 -14.46 -6.77
N ASP A 542 -10.54 -13.52 -7.17
CA ASP A 542 -10.23 -12.09 -7.11
C ASP A 542 -9.97 -11.60 -5.68
N LYS A 543 -10.74 -12.10 -4.70
CA LYS A 543 -10.49 -11.80 -3.28
C LYS A 543 -9.13 -12.34 -2.84
N ARG A 544 -8.71 -13.54 -3.29
CA ARG A 544 -7.41 -14.15 -2.98
C ARG A 544 -6.27 -13.37 -3.66
N ARG A 545 -6.42 -13.04 -4.94
CA ARG A 545 -5.49 -12.21 -5.72
C ARG A 545 -5.13 -10.92 -4.98
N LYS A 546 -6.13 -10.16 -4.53
CA LYS A 546 -5.90 -8.90 -3.79
C LYS A 546 -5.08 -9.09 -2.51
N ARG A 547 -5.26 -10.21 -1.81
CA ARG A 547 -4.54 -10.52 -0.57
C ARG A 547 -3.11 -10.98 -0.83
N LEU A 548 -2.92 -11.85 -1.82
CA LEU A 548 -1.59 -12.28 -2.25
C LEU A 548 -0.78 -11.11 -2.79
N LEU A 549 -1.42 -10.19 -3.53
CA LEU A 549 -0.73 -9.00 -4.04
C LEU A 549 -0.25 -8.12 -2.90
N LEU A 550 -1.08 -7.90 -1.87
CA LEU A 550 -0.68 -7.13 -0.70
C LEU A 550 0.55 -7.73 0.01
N LEU A 551 0.57 -9.06 0.14
CA LEU A 551 1.66 -9.76 0.80
C LEU A 551 2.92 -9.84 -0.07
N ALA A 552 2.79 -9.97 -1.39
CA ALA A 552 3.91 -9.90 -2.32
C ALA A 552 4.53 -8.48 -2.32
N ILE A 553 3.68 -7.46 -2.34
CA ILE A 553 4.09 -6.05 -2.19
C ILE A 553 4.86 -5.84 -0.89
N LEU A 554 4.36 -6.35 0.24
CA LEU A 554 5.05 -6.31 1.53
C LEU A 554 6.46 -6.88 1.42
N VAL A 555 6.58 -8.13 0.98
CA VAL A 555 7.85 -8.83 0.89
C VAL A 555 8.81 -8.09 -0.03
N ALA A 556 8.34 -7.62 -1.19
CA ALA A 556 9.12 -6.83 -2.14
C ALA A 556 9.70 -5.57 -1.48
N THR A 557 8.89 -4.81 -0.74
CA THR A 557 9.38 -3.59 -0.08
C THR A 557 10.42 -3.84 0.98
N ILE A 558 10.16 -4.81 1.87
CA ILE A 558 11.08 -5.13 2.96
C ILE A 558 12.42 -5.58 2.39
N THR A 559 12.39 -6.49 1.42
CA THR A 559 13.60 -7.09 0.86
C THR A 559 14.37 -6.13 -0.03
N TYR A 560 13.69 -5.22 -0.74
CA TYR A 560 14.33 -4.14 -1.50
C TYR A 560 15.12 -3.22 -0.57
N GLN A 561 14.48 -2.68 0.48
CA GLN A 561 15.14 -1.80 1.44
C GLN A 561 16.30 -2.50 2.14
N ALA A 562 16.07 -3.72 2.64
CA ALA A 562 17.09 -4.49 3.35
C ALA A 562 18.26 -4.92 2.47
N GLY A 563 18.04 -5.12 1.16
CA GLY A 563 19.11 -5.43 0.23
C GLY A 563 20.01 -4.23 -0.08
N LEU A 564 19.44 -3.02 -0.07
CA LEU A 564 20.20 -1.78 -0.30
C LEU A 564 20.83 -1.22 0.99
N THR A 565 20.28 -1.59 2.15
CA THR A 565 20.79 -1.25 3.48
C THR A 565 20.94 -2.53 4.31
N PRO A 566 22.04 -3.29 4.09
CA PRO A 566 22.25 -4.56 4.78
C PRO A 566 22.42 -4.35 6.28
N PRO A 567 22.16 -5.40 7.09
CA PRO A 567 22.38 -5.34 8.52
C PRO A 567 23.84 -4.99 8.83
N GLY A 568 24.05 -4.18 9.87
CA GLY A 568 25.38 -3.66 10.20
C GLY A 568 25.81 -2.44 9.37
N GLY A 569 25.12 -2.12 8.28
CA GLY A 569 25.46 -0.98 7.42
C GLY A 569 26.70 -1.23 6.54
N PHE A 570 27.36 -0.13 6.17
CA PHE A 570 28.52 -0.12 5.29
C PHE A 570 29.71 0.53 5.98
N TRP A 571 30.92 0.10 5.65
CA TRP A 571 32.14 0.78 6.07
C TRP A 571 32.20 2.20 5.52
N THR A 572 32.53 3.16 6.37
CA THR A 572 32.63 4.59 5.99
C THR A 572 34.06 5.04 5.70
N LYS A 573 35.06 4.24 6.09
CA LYS A 573 36.50 4.50 5.89
C LYS A 573 37.16 3.25 5.26
N ASP A 574 38.29 3.45 4.56
CA ASP A 574 39.11 2.33 4.08
C ASP A 574 40.02 1.81 5.21
N GLY A 575 40.19 0.49 5.27
CA GLY A 575 41.09 -0.17 6.21
C GLY A 575 42.00 -1.19 5.51
N PRO A 576 42.92 -1.83 6.25
CA PRO A 576 43.83 -2.81 5.68
C PRO A 576 43.13 -4.10 5.20
N LYS A 577 41.96 -4.41 5.75
CA LYS A 577 41.18 -5.63 5.42
C LYS A 577 39.81 -5.36 4.80
N TYR A 578 39.33 -4.12 4.82
CA TYR A 578 38.00 -3.74 4.39
C TYR A 578 38.04 -2.46 3.54
N SER A 579 37.12 -2.36 2.59
CA SER A 579 36.99 -1.17 1.72
C SER A 579 35.72 -0.42 2.06
N ALA A 580 35.80 0.92 2.07
CA ALA A 580 34.64 1.78 2.22
C ALA A 580 33.54 1.41 1.23
N GLY A 581 32.29 1.39 1.70
CA GLY A 581 31.10 1.03 0.94
C GLY A 581 30.86 -0.48 0.81
N SER A 582 31.70 -1.32 1.41
CA SER A 582 31.43 -2.76 1.56
C SER A 582 30.57 -3.00 2.82
N PRO A 583 29.66 -4.00 2.81
CA PRO A 583 28.85 -4.36 3.98
C PRO A 583 29.73 -4.79 5.17
N VAL A 584 29.48 -4.20 6.34
CA VAL A 584 30.35 -4.42 7.53
C VAL A 584 30.44 -5.90 7.92
N LEU A 585 29.33 -6.62 7.85
CA LEU A 585 29.27 -8.03 8.24
C LEU A 585 29.83 -9.00 7.19
N GLU A 586 30.05 -8.54 5.96
CA GLU A 586 30.59 -9.38 4.89
C GLU A 586 32.10 -9.60 5.09
N ASP A 587 32.82 -8.54 5.45
CA ASP A 587 34.27 -8.54 5.59
C ASP A 587 34.76 -9.19 6.90
N HIS A 588 33.87 -9.39 7.88
CA HIS A 588 34.20 -9.99 9.17
C HIS A 588 34.03 -11.51 9.14
N ASP A 589 35.12 -12.28 9.29
CA ASP A 589 35.14 -13.76 9.09
C ASP A 589 34.09 -14.51 9.92
N GLU A 590 33.84 -14.08 11.16
CA GLU A 590 32.85 -14.68 12.06
C GLU A 590 31.41 -14.51 11.58
N TYR A 591 31.11 -13.39 10.90
CA TYR A 591 29.76 -13.02 10.50
C TYR A 591 29.50 -13.22 9.00
N ARG A 592 30.54 -13.44 8.19
CA ARG A 592 30.44 -13.63 6.74
C ARG A 592 29.42 -14.69 6.34
N ARG A 593 29.40 -15.85 7.02
CA ARG A 593 28.42 -16.92 6.72
C ARG A 593 26.97 -16.47 6.98
N ARG A 594 26.75 -15.68 8.04
CA ARG A 594 25.43 -15.11 8.37
C ARG A 594 25.04 -14.03 7.37
N TYR A 595 25.99 -13.17 6.99
CA TYR A 595 25.75 -12.17 5.95
C TYR A 595 25.37 -12.83 4.61
N LEU A 596 26.08 -13.87 4.18
CA LEU A 596 25.76 -14.61 2.96
C LEU A 596 24.37 -15.26 3.06
N ALA A 597 24.05 -15.89 4.20
CA ALA A 597 22.71 -16.43 4.43
C ALA A 597 21.62 -15.35 4.34
N PHE A 598 21.84 -14.18 4.96
CA PHE A 598 20.97 -13.01 4.83
C PHE A 598 20.80 -12.60 3.36
N PHE A 599 21.90 -12.40 2.64
CA PHE A 599 21.90 -11.92 1.26
C PHE A 599 21.14 -12.86 0.31
N TYR A 600 21.43 -14.15 0.35
CA TYR A 600 20.79 -15.14 -0.53
C TYR A 600 19.31 -15.31 -0.19
N CYS A 601 18.95 -15.38 1.11
CA CYS A 601 17.55 -15.48 1.53
C CYS A 601 16.75 -14.23 1.17
N ASN A 602 17.33 -13.04 1.37
CA ASN A 602 16.71 -11.74 1.05
C ASN A 602 16.49 -11.59 -0.46
N SER A 603 17.52 -11.89 -1.27
CA SER A 603 17.44 -11.83 -2.74
C SER A 603 16.42 -12.82 -3.31
N THR A 604 16.37 -14.03 -2.74
CA THR A 604 15.37 -15.05 -3.13
C THR A 604 13.96 -14.59 -2.82
N SER A 605 13.77 -13.99 -1.65
CA SER A 605 12.50 -13.43 -1.21
C SER A 605 12.04 -12.26 -2.11
N PHE A 606 12.96 -11.35 -2.45
CA PHE A 606 12.70 -10.25 -3.37
C PHE A 606 12.27 -10.75 -4.75
N MET A 607 13.03 -11.65 -5.38
CA MET A 607 12.71 -12.15 -6.72
C MET A 607 11.43 -12.98 -6.76
N ALA A 608 11.18 -13.82 -5.74
CA ALA A 608 9.92 -14.55 -5.62
C ALA A 608 8.73 -13.58 -5.49
N SER A 609 8.89 -12.49 -4.72
CA SER A 609 7.85 -11.47 -4.59
C SER A 609 7.59 -10.69 -5.89
N MET A 610 8.64 -10.39 -6.67
CA MET A 610 8.50 -9.77 -8.00
C MET A 610 7.81 -10.71 -9.00
N ALA A 611 8.15 -12.01 -8.98
CA ALA A 611 7.45 -13.04 -9.76
C ALA A 611 5.95 -13.07 -9.44
N LEU A 612 5.61 -13.05 -8.15
CA LEU A 612 4.22 -12.99 -7.68
C LEU A 612 3.52 -11.73 -8.18
N ILE A 613 4.13 -10.56 -8.06
CA ILE A 613 3.54 -9.29 -8.52
C ILE A 613 3.24 -9.36 -10.02
N VAL A 614 4.18 -9.79 -10.84
CA VAL A 614 3.99 -9.94 -12.31
C VAL A 614 2.82 -10.88 -12.61
N MET A 615 2.80 -12.06 -11.99
CA MET A 615 1.72 -13.03 -12.21
C MET A 615 0.37 -12.54 -11.69
N LEU A 616 0.34 -11.77 -10.60
CA LEU A 616 -0.88 -11.26 -9.98
C LEU A 616 -1.43 -10.01 -10.68
N VAL A 617 -0.59 -9.23 -11.36
CA VAL A 617 -1.02 -8.06 -12.13
C VAL A 617 -1.76 -8.49 -13.40
N ASN A 618 -1.26 -9.51 -14.10
CA ASN A 618 -1.85 -9.96 -15.35
C ASN A 618 -3.10 -10.85 -15.14
N PRO A 619 -4.29 -10.47 -15.66
CA PRO A 619 -5.51 -11.25 -15.50
C PRO A 619 -5.48 -12.65 -16.10
N ASN A 620 -4.66 -12.84 -17.13
CA ASN A 620 -4.50 -14.11 -17.81
C ASN A 620 -3.61 -15.09 -17.01
N LEU A 621 -2.80 -14.58 -16.08
CA LEU A 621 -1.82 -15.39 -15.33
C LEU A 621 -2.28 -15.75 -13.91
N TYR A 622 -2.96 -14.84 -13.20
CA TYR A 622 -3.37 -15.14 -11.82
C TYR A 622 -4.47 -16.19 -11.72
N ARG A 623 -5.37 -16.27 -12.72
CA ARG A 623 -6.51 -17.20 -12.70
C ARG A 623 -6.04 -18.66 -12.79
N PRO A 624 -5.13 -19.03 -13.71
CA PRO A 624 -4.48 -20.35 -13.66
C PRO A 624 -3.56 -20.52 -12.45
N GLY A 625 -2.78 -19.49 -12.09
CA GLY A 625 -1.79 -19.58 -11.01
C GLY A 625 -2.38 -19.83 -9.62
N ILE A 626 -3.60 -19.35 -9.34
CA ILE A 626 -4.32 -19.66 -8.09
C ILE A 626 -4.90 -21.08 -8.09
N ARG A 627 -5.27 -21.61 -9.27
CA ARG A 627 -5.81 -22.97 -9.41
C ARG A 627 -4.73 -24.04 -9.24
N CYS A 628 -3.56 -23.83 -9.83
CA CYS A 628 -2.44 -24.78 -9.77
C CYS A 628 -1.56 -24.62 -8.52
N TYR A 629 -1.98 -23.83 -7.53
CA TYR A 629 -1.24 -23.53 -6.30
C TYR A 629 0.16 -22.89 -6.48
N ALA A 630 0.60 -22.63 -7.71
CA ALA A 630 1.86 -21.98 -8.05
C ALA A 630 2.09 -20.65 -7.32
N LEU A 631 1.05 -19.79 -7.23
CA LEU A 631 1.15 -18.52 -6.49
C LEU A 631 1.28 -18.73 -4.98
N TYR A 632 0.76 -19.83 -4.43
CA TYR A 632 0.93 -20.15 -3.02
C TYR A 632 2.33 -20.70 -2.73
N VAL A 633 2.87 -21.55 -3.60
CA VAL A 633 4.25 -22.05 -3.49
C VAL A 633 5.24 -20.89 -3.54
N CYS A 634 5.09 -20.01 -4.54
CA CYS A 634 5.96 -18.84 -4.67
C CYS A 634 5.82 -17.87 -3.45
N MET A 635 4.61 -17.72 -2.90
CA MET A 635 4.39 -16.97 -1.66
C MET A 635 5.10 -17.61 -0.45
N VAL A 636 5.07 -18.93 -0.35
CA VAL A 636 5.74 -19.66 0.73
C VAL A 636 7.26 -19.49 0.60
N VAL A 637 7.82 -19.66 -0.60
CA VAL A 637 9.26 -19.40 -0.87
C VAL A 637 9.64 -17.97 -0.48
N ALA A 638 8.81 -16.98 -0.84
CA ALA A 638 9.04 -15.59 -0.49
C ALA A 638 9.08 -15.37 1.04
N LEU A 639 8.15 -15.95 1.80
CA LEU A 639 8.12 -15.83 3.26
C LEU A 639 9.27 -16.58 3.95
N PHE A 640 9.63 -17.77 3.48
CA PHE A 640 10.79 -18.51 4.01
C PHE A 640 12.09 -17.72 3.80
N GLY A 641 12.28 -17.14 2.61
CA GLY A 641 13.41 -16.27 2.34
C GLY A 641 13.41 -15.03 3.24
N LEU A 642 12.25 -14.39 3.45
CA LEU A 642 12.14 -13.23 4.33
C LEU A 642 12.52 -13.57 5.78
N MET A 643 12.03 -14.69 6.30
CA MET A 643 12.29 -15.11 7.67
C MET A 643 13.74 -15.58 7.87
N GLY A 644 14.31 -16.30 6.90
CA GLY A 644 15.72 -16.68 6.92
C GLY A 644 16.63 -15.46 6.91
N ALA A 645 16.30 -14.45 6.08
CA ALA A 645 16.99 -13.17 6.07
C ALA A 645 16.90 -12.47 7.43
N TYR A 646 15.70 -12.34 8.01
CA TYR A 646 15.55 -11.74 9.33
C TYR A 646 16.42 -12.43 10.39
N ALA A 647 16.36 -13.77 10.48
CA ALA A 647 17.10 -14.55 11.47
C ALA A 647 18.62 -14.39 11.34
N ALA A 648 19.14 -14.40 10.10
CA ALA A 648 20.56 -14.22 9.85
C ALA A 648 21.00 -12.75 10.04
N GLY A 649 20.12 -11.80 9.75
CA GLY A 649 20.39 -10.37 9.75
C GLY A 649 20.32 -9.71 11.13
N CYS A 650 19.38 -10.09 11.99
CA CYS A 650 19.13 -9.39 13.27
C CYS A 650 19.92 -9.95 14.46
N ALA A 651 20.23 -11.24 14.48
CA ALA A 651 20.87 -11.89 15.62
C ALA A 651 22.39 -12.00 15.44
N ARG A 652 23.15 -11.58 16.45
CA ARG A 652 24.62 -11.72 16.51
C ARG A 652 25.08 -12.79 17.50
N GLN A 653 24.36 -12.97 18.61
CA GLN A 653 24.73 -13.91 19.67
C GLN A 653 23.99 -15.24 19.57
N LEU A 654 24.54 -16.28 20.20
CA LEU A 654 23.92 -17.61 20.22
C LEU A 654 22.52 -17.58 20.84
N ARG A 655 22.33 -16.93 21.99
CA ARG A 655 21.03 -16.88 22.70
C ARG A 655 19.94 -16.21 21.86
N THR A 656 20.23 -15.03 21.30
CA THR A 656 19.29 -14.30 20.44
C THR A 656 19.03 -15.05 19.13
N SER A 657 20.04 -15.75 18.59
CA SER A 657 19.87 -16.62 17.42
C SER A 657 18.95 -17.80 17.71
N ILE A 658 19.16 -18.54 18.81
CA ILE A 658 18.30 -19.67 19.22
C ILE A 658 16.86 -19.20 19.34
N TYR A 659 16.62 -18.07 20.01
CA TYR A 659 15.29 -17.50 20.15
C TYR A 659 14.62 -17.25 18.79
N VAL A 660 15.31 -16.59 17.86
CA VAL A 660 14.75 -16.30 16.53
C VAL A 660 14.56 -17.56 15.71
N PHE A 661 15.46 -18.55 15.77
CA PHE A 661 15.27 -19.82 15.08
C PHE A 661 14.08 -20.62 15.61
N VAL A 662 13.87 -20.64 16.94
CA VAL A 662 12.67 -21.25 17.55
C VAL A 662 11.41 -20.53 17.07
N LEU A 663 11.43 -19.20 17.03
CA LEU A 663 10.31 -18.40 16.56
C LEU A 663 10.00 -18.65 15.09
N VAL A 664 11.02 -18.68 14.23
CA VAL A 664 10.91 -19.06 12.81
C VAL A 664 10.35 -20.47 12.68
N GLY A 665 10.88 -21.43 13.44
CA GLY A 665 10.39 -22.80 13.47
C GLY A 665 8.91 -22.91 13.87
N ALA A 666 8.47 -22.14 14.86
CA ALA A 666 7.07 -22.08 15.28
C ALA A 666 6.15 -21.54 14.17
N VAL A 667 6.56 -20.47 13.47
CA VAL A 667 5.81 -19.92 12.33
C VAL A 667 5.79 -20.90 11.16
N VAL A 668 6.89 -21.60 10.89
CA VAL A 668 6.96 -22.63 9.84
C VAL A 668 6.06 -23.82 10.18
N ALA A 669 6.11 -24.32 11.40
CA ALA A 669 5.21 -25.37 11.88
C ALA A 669 3.75 -24.93 11.74
N PHE A 670 3.45 -23.67 12.06
CA PHE A 670 2.14 -23.09 11.84
C PHE A 670 1.72 -23.08 10.36
N ILE A 671 2.61 -22.70 9.43
CA ILE A 671 2.36 -22.76 7.98
C ILE A 671 2.09 -24.21 7.54
N VAL A 672 2.90 -25.17 8.00
CA VAL A 672 2.72 -26.60 7.67
C VAL A 672 1.39 -27.11 8.18
N VAL A 673 1.02 -26.80 9.43
CA VAL A 673 -0.30 -27.16 9.99
C VAL A 673 -1.43 -26.57 9.14
N GLN A 674 -1.30 -25.31 8.70
CA GLN A 674 -2.29 -24.70 7.82
C GLN A 674 -2.41 -25.41 6.48
N LEU A 675 -1.28 -25.78 5.87
CA LEU A 675 -1.25 -26.56 4.64
C LEU A 675 -1.89 -27.94 4.84
N LEU A 676 -1.55 -28.66 5.91
CA LEU A 676 -2.12 -29.98 6.22
C LEU A 676 -3.63 -29.93 6.49
N VAL A 677 -4.10 -28.95 7.26
CA VAL A 677 -5.54 -28.71 7.49
C VAL A 677 -6.25 -28.40 6.18
N PHE A 678 -5.61 -27.64 5.30
CA PHE A 678 -6.13 -27.33 3.98
C PHE A 678 -6.18 -28.57 3.07
N PHE A 679 -5.13 -29.40 3.04
CA PHE A 679 -5.07 -30.64 2.26
C PHE A 679 -6.06 -31.71 2.76
N LYS A 680 -6.19 -31.91 4.08
CA LYS A 680 -7.19 -32.86 4.64
C LYS A 680 -8.62 -32.45 4.27
N PHE A 681 -8.93 -31.16 4.29
CA PHE A 681 -10.25 -30.67 3.88
C PHE A 681 -10.57 -31.00 2.42
N PHE A 682 -9.58 -30.91 1.52
CA PHE A 682 -9.77 -31.29 0.12
C PHE A 682 -9.93 -32.79 -0.08
N LYS A 683 -9.19 -33.63 0.66
CA LYS A 683 -9.37 -35.08 0.59
C LYS A 683 -10.78 -35.49 1.02
N THR A 684 -11.35 -34.85 2.04
CA THR A 684 -12.73 -35.08 2.48
C THR A 684 -13.77 -34.60 1.46
N CYS A 685 -13.52 -33.53 0.71
CA CYS A 685 -14.43 -33.11 -0.37
C CYS A 685 -14.29 -33.96 -1.64
N ALA A 686 -13.11 -34.53 -1.91
CA ALA A 686 -12.90 -35.43 -3.05
C ALA A 686 -13.57 -36.80 -2.81
N THR A 687 -13.60 -37.29 -1.57
CA THR A 687 -14.29 -38.55 -1.23
C THR A 687 -15.81 -38.42 -1.27
N VAL A 688 -16.37 -37.24 -0.97
CA VAL A 688 -17.84 -37.00 -1.01
C VAL A 688 -18.39 -36.93 -2.45
N ASN A 689 -17.55 -36.67 -3.45
CA ASN A 689 -17.95 -36.71 -4.87
C ASN A 689 -17.65 -38.07 -5.53
N GLY A 690 -17.17 -39.07 -4.78
CA GLY A 690 -16.76 -40.39 -5.29
C GLY A 690 -17.73 -41.52 -5.02
N GLU A 691 -18.85 -41.27 -4.32
CA GLU A 691 -19.87 -42.28 -4.01
C GLU A 691 -21.22 -41.90 -4.64
N ASP A 692 -21.26 -41.85 -5.97
CA ASP A 692 -22.51 -41.98 -6.74
C ASP A 692 -22.14 -42.67 -8.06
N GLY A 693 -21.98 -43.99 -7.99
CA GLY A 693 -21.58 -44.79 -9.14
C GLY A 693 -21.63 -46.28 -8.88
N SER A 694 -22.71 -46.91 -9.37
CA SER A 694 -22.92 -48.35 -9.60
C SER A 694 -23.52 -49.19 -8.46
N SER A 695 -24.82 -49.49 -8.58
CA SER A 695 -25.25 -50.87 -8.83
C SER A 695 -26.66 -50.89 -9.43
N SER A 696 -26.71 -51.35 -10.67
CA SER A 696 -27.91 -51.69 -11.43
C SER A 696 -28.39 -53.10 -11.07
N GLY A 697 -29.71 -53.34 -11.04
CA GLY A 697 -30.26 -54.70 -11.04
C GLY A 697 -31.76 -54.81 -10.79
N SER A 698 -32.54 -54.76 -11.90
CA SER A 698 -33.81 -55.45 -12.20
C SER A 698 -34.85 -55.75 -11.10
N SER A 699 -36.12 -55.37 -11.33
CA SER A 699 -37.18 -56.28 -11.84
C SER A 699 -38.57 -55.63 -11.79
N ALA A 700 -39.48 -56.15 -12.62
CA ALA A 700 -40.81 -55.68 -12.95
C ALA A 700 -41.86 -55.71 -11.82
N ALA A 701 -42.89 -54.86 -11.92
CA ALA A 701 -44.31 -55.26 -11.86
C ALA A 701 -45.25 -54.04 -11.99
N ALA A 702 -46.40 -54.30 -12.59
CA ALA A 702 -47.48 -53.38 -12.92
C ALA A 702 -48.24 -52.81 -11.71
N GLY A 703 -48.92 -51.68 -11.89
CA GLY A 703 -49.90 -51.15 -10.94
C GLY A 703 -50.50 -49.81 -11.36
N SER A 704 -51.82 -49.79 -11.53
CA SER A 704 -52.68 -48.78 -12.12
C SER A 704 -52.97 -47.51 -11.30
N SER A 705 -53.47 -46.48 -12.01
CA SER A 705 -54.40 -45.41 -11.56
C SER A 705 -53.84 -44.38 -10.56
N SER A 706 -54.18 -43.09 -10.54
CA SER A 706 -55.39 -42.38 -10.94
C SER A 706 -55.12 -40.86 -11.04
N LYS A 707 -55.77 -40.19 -12.00
CA LYS A 707 -55.99 -38.73 -12.00
C LYS A 707 -56.86 -38.32 -10.81
N ALA A 708 -56.54 -37.21 -10.14
CA ALA A 708 -57.53 -36.34 -9.49
C ALA A 708 -56.97 -34.94 -9.17
N ASN A 709 -57.51 -33.96 -9.89
CA ASN A 709 -58.01 -32.65 -9.45
C ASN A 709 -57.24 -31.75 -8.48
N THR A 710 -56.96 -30.55 -9.01
CA THR A 710 -56.85 -29.24 -8.36
C THR A 710 -57.93 -29.01 -7.29
N PRO A 711 -57.67 -28.15 -6.29
CA PRO A 711 -58.25 -26.81 -6.42
C PRO A 711 -57.29 -25.69 -6.00
N SER A 712 -57.49 -24.56 -6.68
CA SER A 712 -56.94 -23.24 -6.41
C SER A 712 -57.30 -22.73 -5.02
N SER A 713 -56.30 -22.27 -4.25
CA SER A 713 -56.52 -21.24 -3.23
C SER A 713 -55.31 -20.30 -3.16
N SER A 714 -55.64 -19.02 -3.20
CA SER A 714 -54.79 -17.85 -3.23
C SER A 714 -53.88 -17.73 -1.99
N SER A 715 -52.58 -17.50 -2.22
CA SER A 715 -51.76 -16.79 -1.25
C SER A 715 -50.67 -15.97 -1.95
N ARG A 716 -50.80 -14.65 -1.84
CA ARG A 716 -49.87 -13.58 -2.25
C ARG A 716 -48.39 -13.98 -2.17
N PRO A 717 -47.55 -13.67 -3.18
CA PRO A 717 -46.12 -13.62 -2.96
C PRO A 717 -45.79 -12.38 -2.10
N ARG A 718 -45.32 -12.64 -0.88
CA ARG A 718 -44.72 -11.64 0.02
C ARG A 718 -43.63 -10.89 -0.74
N ARG A 719 -43.81 -9.57 -0.89
CA ARG A 719 -42.80 -8.62 -1.37
C ARG A 719 -41.45 -8.94 -0.72
N ARG A 720 -40.48 -9.38 -1.52
CA ARG A 720 -39.06 -9.24 -1.15
C ARG A 720 -38.80 -7.75 -1.03
N SER A 721 -38.50 -7.30 0.19
CA SER A 721 -37.94 -5.97 0.42
C SER A 721 -36.67 -5.84 -0.42
N SER A 722 -36.79 -5.06 -1.49
CA SER A 722 -35.66 -4.60 -2.27
C SER A 722 -34.81 -3.71 -1.36
N SER A 723 -33.67 -4.23 -0.90
CA SER A 723 -32.60 -3.39 -0.39
C SER A 723 -32.26 -2.35 -1.48
N PRO A 724 -32.18 -1.05 -1.17
CA PRO A 724 -31.78 -0.06 -2.17
C PRO A 724 -30.39 -0.43 -2.70
N ARG A 725 -30.25 -0.64 -4.01
CA ARG A 725 -28.92 -0.62 -4.62
C ARG A 725 -28.41 0.83 -4.54
N PRO A 726 -27.17 1.07 -4.08
CA PRO A 726 -26.59 2.40 -4.08
C PRO A 726 -26.60 2.97 -5.51
N ARG A 727 -26.85 4.27 -5.65
CA ARG A 727 -26.77 4.96 -6.95
C ARG A 727 -25.33 4.84 -7.50
N PRO A 728 -25.13 4.65 -8.81
CA PRO A 728 -23.81 4.46 -9.41
C PRO A 728 -22.83 5.63 -9.20
N SER A 729 -23.32 6.83 -8.86
CA SER A 729 -22.49 8.01 -8.59
C SER A 729 -21.81 8.00 -7.21
N THR A 730 -22.35 7.34 -6.19
CA THR A 730 -21.77 7.33 -4.84
C THR A 730 -20.62 6.32 -4.67
N GLU A 731 -20.62 5.22 -5.43
CA GLU A 731 -19.55 4.20 -5.38
C GLU A 731 -18.23 4.68 -6.01
N ALA A 732 -18.30 5.44 -7.10
CA ALA A 732 -17.12 6.00 -7.77
C ALA A 732 -16.39 7.01 -6.87
N THR A 733 -17.14 7.87 -6.19
CA THR A 733 -16.60 8.90 -5.27
C THR A 733 -15.95 8.27 -4.03
N SER A 734 -16.56 7.21 -3.48
CA SER A 734 -15.97 6.44 -2.35
C SER A 734 -14.65 5.75 -2.73
N SER A 735 -14.55 5.24 -3.96
CA SER A 735 -13.34 4.55 -4.44
C SER A 735 -12.18 5.53 -4.66
N ARG A 736 -12.46 6.71 -5.24
CA ARG A 736 -11.47 7.78 -5.41
C ARG A 736 -10.92 8.29 -4.07
N ARG A 737 -11.79 8.49 -3.07
CA ARG A 737 -11.41 8.93 -1.71
C ARG A 737 -10.39 7.98 -1.08
N LYS A 738 -10.63 6.67 -1.14
CA LYS A 738 -9.76 5.64 -0.57
C LYS A 738 -8.36 5.65 -1.18
N TYR A 739 -8.29 5.81 -2.50
CA TYR A 739 -7.03 5.92 -3.21
C TYR A 739 -6.26 7.18 -2.80
N LEU A 740 -6.89 8.35 -2.87
CA LEU A 740 -6.21 9.61 -2.57
C LEU A 740 -5.70 9.64 -1.14
N MET A 741 -6.45 9.01 -0.23
CA MET A 741 -6.02 8.83 1.14
C MET A 741 -4.77 7.94 1.23
N LEU A 742 -4.71 6.81 0.52
CA LEU A 742 -3.52 5.97 0.46
C LEU A 742 -2.33 6.74 -0.12
N LEU A 743 -2.51 7.44 -1.23
CA LEU A 743 -1.44 8.22 -1.86
C LEU A 743 -0.86 9.27 -0.90
N ALA A 744 -1.72 10.08 -0.29
CA ALA A 744 -1.30 11.13 0.65
C ALA A 744 -0.65 10.55 1.91
N ILE A 745 -1.17 9.43 2.41
CA ILE A 745 -0.55 8.70 3.51
C ILE A 745 0.87 8.27 3.11
N LEU A 746 1.05 7.57 1.99
CA LEU A 746 2.36 7.07 1.57
C LEU A 746 3.35 8.22 1.32
N ALA A 747 2.92 9.30 0.67
CA ALA A 747 3.74 10.49 0.43
C ALA A 747 4.16 11.19 1.75
N ALA A 748 3.24 11.34 2.72
CA ALA A 748 3.58 11.81 4.06
C ALA A 748 4.63 10.91 4.74
N SER A 749 4.62 9.60 4.49
CA SER A 749 5.56 8.65 5.14
C SER A 749 6.99 8.90 4.71
N VAL A 750 7.18 8.95 3.41
CA VAL A 750 8.51 8.99 2.81
C VAL A 750 9.14 10.35 3.02
N THR A 751 8.34 11.41 2.95
CA THR A 751 8.80 12.77 3.25
C THR A 751 9.09 12.96 4.73
N TYR A 752 8.29 12.37 5.63
CA TYR A 752 8.56 12.40 7.06
C TYR A 752 9.91 11.76 7.37
N GLN A 753 10.15 10.53 6.88
CA GLN A 753 11.40 9.80 7.13
C GLN A 753 12.61 10.50 6.50
N ALA A 754 12.51 10.96 5.25
CA ALA A 754 13.58 11.68 4.58
C ALA A 754 13.88 13.05 5.24
N GLY A 755 12.89 13.66 5.90
CA GLY A 755 13.10 14.88 6.67
C GLY A 755 13.90 14.64 7.96
N LEU A 756 13.70 13.50 8.62
CA LEU A 756 14.45 13.15 9.85
C LEU A 756 15.87 12.67 9.56
N LYS A 757 16.06 11.97 8.44
CA LYS A 757 17.36 11.52 7.92
C LYS A 757 17.61 12.21 6.56
N PRO A 758 18.19 13.42 6.54
CA PRO A 758 18.41 14.17 5.31
C PRO A 758 19.40 13.45 4.38
N PRO A 759 19.33 13.71 3.06
CA PRO A 759 20.21 13.11 2.08
C PRO A 759 21.67 13.46 2.35
N GLY A 760 22.55 12.47 2.21
CA GLY A 760 23.96 12.62 2.55
C GLY A 760 24.29 12.43 4.01
N GLY A 761 23.31 12.05 4.84
CA GLY A 761 23.55 11.84 6.25
C GLY A 761 23.80 13.14 7.00
N VAL A 762 24.43 13.00 8.15
CA VAL A 762 24.55 14.03 9.17
C VAL A 762 25.96 13.99 9.76
N SER A 763 26.44 15.15 10.18
CA SER A 763 27.76 15.34 10.76
C SER A 763 27.89 14.56 12.06
N GLU A 764 28.99 13.82 12.18
CA GLU A 764 29.36 13.07 13.39
C GLU A 764 30.28 13.89 14.30
N ARG A 765 30.92 14.94 13.75
CA ARG A 765 31.83 15.83 14.47
C ARG A 765 31.14 16.54 15.63
N TRP A 766 31.78 16.55 16.80
CA TRP A 766 31.28 17.15 18.05
C TRP A 766 30.57 18.51 17.84
N ALA A 767 31.27 19.50 17.27
CA ALA A 767 30.77 20.87 17.14
C ALA A 767 29.54 21.03 16.23
N THR A 768 29.33 20.09 15.31
CA THR A 768 28.25 20.14 14.30
C THR A 768 27.35 18.91 14.33
N ALA A 769 27.45 18.08 15.38
CA ALA A 769 26.81 16.78 15.48
C ALA A 769 25.31 16.85 15.16
N GLY A 770 24.86 16.00 14.23
CA GLY A 770 23.47 15.91 13.81
C GLY A 770 23.04 16.94 12.76
N ASN A 771 23.91 17.86 12.35
CA ASN A 771 23.62 18.76 11.22
C ASN A 771 23.72 18.01 9.87
N PRO A 772 22.79 18.23 8.91
CA PRO A 772 22.86 17.63 7.59
C PRO A 772 24.18 17.92 6.88
N LEU A 773 24.86 16.89 6.36
CA LEU A 773 26.14 17.07 5.65
C LEU A 773 25.96 17.81 4.33
N LEU A 774 24.88 17.52 3.59
CA LEU A 774 24.56 18.21 2.34
C LEU A 774 24.44 19.72 2.53
N ARG A 775 24.04 20.18 3.72
CA ARG A 775 23.96 21.61 4.03
C ARG A 775 25.33 22.28 4.08
N GLY A 776 26.34 21.58 4.60
CA GLY A 776 27.70 22.07 4.71
C GLY A 776 28.40 22.11 3.34
N SER A 777 28.11 21.13 2.48
CA SER A 777 28.73 21.01 1.16
C SER A 777 28.02 21.81 0.06
N ASP A 778 26.68 21.82 0.02
CA ASP A 778 25.87 22.56 -0.95
C ASP A 778 24.55 23.05 -0.31
N LEU A 779 24.58 24.28 0.21
CA LEU A 779 23.42 24.90 0.86
C LEU A 779 22.21 25.05 -0.08
N ALA A 780 22.44 25.31 -1.37
CA ALA A 780 21.36 25.53 -2.34
C ALA A 780 20.57 24.22 -2.56
N ARG A 781 21.29 23.10 -2.73
CA ARG A 781 20.67 21.77 -2.85
C ARG A 781 19.94 21.36 -1.59
N PHE A 782 20.57 21.55 -0.43
CA PHE A 782 19.92 21.24 0.84
C PHE A 782 18.61 22.04 1.00
N ARG A 783 18.61 23.34 0.67
CA ARG A 783 17.39 24.17 0.71
C ARG A 783 16.33 23.68 -0.27
N ALA A 784 16.71 23.38 -1.52
CA ALA A 784 15.79 22.84 -2.51
C ALA A 784 15.15 21.53 -2.03
N PHE A 785 15.96 20.57 -1.57
CA PHE A 785 15.47 19.34 -0.97
C PHE A 785 14.52 19.61 0.20
N PHE A 786 14.97 20.40 1.20
CA PHE A 786 14.25 20.60 2.45
C PHE A 786 12.88 21.27 2.23
N TYR A 787 12.82 22.30 1.39
CA TYR A 787 11.57 23.02 1.10
C TYR A 787 10.61 22.16 0.27
N CYS A 788 11.09 21.47 -0.77
CA CYS A 788 10.26 20.57 -1.56
C CYS A 788 9.71 19.39 -0.72
N ASN A 789 10.56 18.76 0.09
CA ASN A 789 10.19 17.64 0.96
C ASN A 789 9.17 18.07 2.01
N SER A 790 9.40 19.20 2.67
CA SER A 790 8.48 19.73 3.69
C SER A 790 7.14 20.20 3.08
N THR A 791 7.18 20.77 1.87
CA THR A 791 5.97 21.13 1.12
C THR A 791 5.13 19.90 0.80
N SER A 792 5.75 18.83 0.31
CA SER A 792 5.06 17.57 0.02
C SER A 792 4.50 16.92 1.29
N PHE A 793 5.28 16.86 2.38
CA PHE A 793 4.79 16.36 3.68
C PHE A 793 3.53 17.09 4.15
N VAL A 794 3.57 18.42 4.15
CA VAL A 794 2.44 19.24 4.62
C VAL A 794 1.26 19.17 3.65
N ALA A 795 1.50 19.18 2.33
CA ALA A 795 0.46 19.00 1.30
C ALA A 795 -0.26 17.65 1.46
N SER A 796 0.48 16.58 1.74
CA SER A 796 -0.06 15.26 2.07
C SER A 796 -0.96 15.28 3.31
N VAL A 797 -0.53 15.96 4.39
CA VAL A 797 -1.37 16.14 5.59
C VAL A 797 -2.65 16.92 5.27
N VAL A 798 -2.57 17.96 4.43
CA VAL A 798 -3.76 18.70 3.97
C VAL A 798 -4.72 17.76 3.25
N VAL A 799 -4.22 16.96 2.31
CA VAL A 799 -5.05 16.00 1.56
C VAL A 799 -5.72 15.02 2.53
N ILE A 800 -5.02 14.52 3.55
CA ILE A 800 -5.60 13.64 4.58
C ILE A 800 -6.73 14.34 5.34
N VAL A 801 -6.51 15.58 5.79
CA VAL A 801 -7.52 16.35 6.54
C VAL A 801 -8.75 16.67 5.68
N LEU A 802 -8.56 17.13 4.44
CA LEU A 802 -9.66 17.42 3.52
C LEU A 802 -10.45 16.13 3.18
N LEU A 803 -9.76 15.00 3.03
CA LEU A 803 -10.41 13.72 2.80
C LEU A 803 -11.19 13.21 4.02
N LEU A 804 -10.85 13.62 5.25
CA LEU A 804 -11.60 13.25 6.46
C LEU A 804 -12.95 13.97 6.56
N GLN A 805 -13.05 15.22 6.06
CA GLN A 805 -14.25 16.09 6.17
C GLN A 805 -15.50 15.61 5.41
N GLY A 806 -15.42 14.53 4.63
CA GLY A 806 -16.59 13.77 4.15
C GLY A 806 -17.40 14.39 3.01
N SER A 807 -17.39 15.72 2.81
CA SER A 807 -18.08 16.42 1.70
C SER A 807 -17.19 16.55 0.46
N LEU A 808 -16.89 15.45 -0.23
CA LEU A 808 -16.23 15.50 -1.56
C LEU A 808 -17.14 16.06 -2.68
N GLN A 809 -18.30 16.60 -2.34
CA GLN A 809 -19.30 17.08 -3.29
C GLN A 809 -19.06 18.53 -3.72
N ASP A 810 -18.33 19.31 -2.91
CA ASP A 810 -18.09 20.71 -3.20
C ASP A 810 -16.96 20.88 -4.23
N ALA A 811 -17.26 21.59 -5.32
CA ALA A 811 -16.31 21.84 -6.40
C ALA A 811 -15.03 22.53 -5.91
N LEU A 812 -15.15 23.40 -4.89
CA LEU A 812 -14.03 24.08 -4.25
C LEU A 812 -13.12 23.10 -3.49
N LEU A 813 -13.69 22.13 -2.76
CA LEU A 813 -12.93 21.13 -2.01
C LEU A 813 -12.20 20.16 -2.95
N LEU A 814 -12.85 19.78 -4.06
CA LEU A 814 -12.23 18.95 -5.07
C LEU A 814 -11.06 19.68 -5.76
N TYR A 815 -11.22 20.99 -6.02
CA TYR A 815 -10.15 21.82 -6.57
C TYR A 815 -8.96 21.91 -5.60
N ALA A 816 -9.23 22.26 -4.33
CA ALA A 816 -8.25 22.32 -3.25
C ALA A 816 -7.45 21.01 -3.11
N MET A 817 -8.15 19.89 -3.13
CA MET A 817 -7.56 18.56 -3.02
C MET A 817 -6.68 18.25 -4.25
N ASN A 818 -7.15 18.50 -5.47
CA ASN A 818 -6.35 18.25 -6.68
C ASN A 818 -5.11 19.14 -6.72
N THR A 819 -5.21 20.41 -6.30
CA THR A 819 -4.04 21.30 -6.20
C THR A 819 -3.04 20.80 -5.17
N ALA A 820 -3.50 20.31 -4.01
CA ALA A 820 -2.62 19.77 -2.98
C ALA A 820 -1.92 18.47 -3.44
N ILE A 821 -2.61 17.58 -4.16
CA ILE A 821 -2.00 16.35 -4.71
C ILE A 821 -0.93 16.69 -5.76
N VAL A 822 -1.20 17.65 -6.65
CA VAL A 822 -0.19 18.06 -7.64
C VAL A 822 1.02 18.68 -6.96
N LEU A 823 0.78 19.55 -5.97
CA LEU A 823 1.85 20.16 -5.17
C LEU A 823 2.68 19.09 -4.44
N ASP A 824 2.02 18.07 -3.90
CA ASP A 824 2.65 16.92 -3.25
C ASP A 824 3.56 16.14 -4.20
N LEU A 825 3.06 15.75 -5.38
CA LEU A 825 3.84 15.03 -6.39
C LEU A 825 5.02 15.86 -6.94
N LEU A 826 4.82 17.16 -7.15
CA LEU A 826 5.90 18.08 -7.57
C LEU A 826 6.93 18.28 -6.45
N GLY A 827 6.49 18.36 -5.20
CA GLY A 827 7.37 18.42 -4.04
C GLY A 827 8.21 17.14 -3.90
N LEU A 828 7.61 15.96 -4.07
CA LEU A 828 8.34 14.68 -4.11
C LEU A 828 9.39 14.66 -5.23
N LEU A 829 9.01 15.06 -6.45
CA LEU A 829 9.94 15.07 -7.59
C LEU A 829 11.10 16.04 -7.37
N GLY A 830 10.81 17.25 -6.89
CA GLY A 830 11.83 18.27 -6.59
C GLY A 830 12.76 17.85 -5.46
N ALA A 831 12.21 17.27 -4.40
CA ALA A 831 13.00 16.72 -3.30
C ALA A 831 13.88 15.57 -3.78
N TYR A 832 13.33 14.62 -4.54
CA TYR A 832 14.08 13.50 -5.10
C TYR A 832 15.22 13.98 -6.00
N ALA A 833 14.95 14.90 -6.94
CA ALA A 833 15.96 15.43 -7.83
C ALA A 833 17.09 16.14 -7.06
N ALA A 834 16.76 16.94 -6.04
CA ALA A 834 17.75 17.66 -5.24
C ALA A 834 18.52 16.75 -4.26
N GLY A 835 17.87 15.75 -3.68
CA GLY A 835 18.44 14.89 -2.63
C GLY A 835 19.22 13.68 -3.17
N SER A 836 18.75 13.05 -4.25
CA SER A 836 19.37 11.84 -4.81
C SER A 836 20.61 12.11 -5.67
N SER A 837 20.83 13.37 -6.07
CA SER A 837 21.88 13.73 -7.00
C SER A 837 22.78 14.84 -6.46
N ARG A 838 24.10 14.67 -6.61
CA ARG A 838 25.11 15.63 -6.15
C ARG A 838 25.51 16.64 -7.21
N GLU A 839 25.26 16.33 -8.48
CA GLU A 839 25.61 17.17 -9.63
C GLU A 839 24.37 17.64 -10.39
N TRP A 840 24.46 18.84 -10.98
CA TRP A 840 23.36 19.45 -11.75
C TRP A 840 23.01 18.65 -12.99
N HIS A 841 23.99 18.02 -13.64
CA HIS A 841 23.77 17.16 -14.81
C HIS A 841 22.90 15.95 -14.45
N THR A 842 23.18 15.29 -13.32
CA THR A 842 22.39 14.15 -12.84
C THR A 842 20.99 14.55 -12.36
N SER A 843 20.83 15.74 -11.74
CA SER A 843 19.49 16.29 -11.45
C SER A 843 18.71 16.58 -12.74
N GLY A 844 19.41 17.13 -13.74
CA GLY A 844 18.89 17.39 -15.07
C GLY A 844 18.36 16.13 -15.74
N TYR A 845 19.03 14.99 -15.58
CA TYR A 845 18.50 13.69 -16.07
C TYR A 845 17.14 13.35 -15.46
N VAL A 846 17.00 13.43 -14.13
CA VAL A 846 15.72 13.11 -13.44
C VAL A 846 14.60 14.03 -13.93
N ILE A 847 14.88 15.32 -14.04
CA ILE A 847 13.91 16.33 -14.51
C ILE A 847 13.60 16.13 -16.00
N ALA A 848 14.61 15.89 -16.83
CA ALA A 848 14.44 15.64 -18.25
C ALA A 848 13.69 14.34 -18.52
N LEU A 849 13.92 13.29 -17.74
CA LEU A 849 13.17 12.03 -17.82
C LEU A 849 11.70 12.26 -17.46
N ALA A 850 11.43 12.97 -16.36
CA ALA A 850 10.06 13.33 -15.99
C ALA A 850 9.38 14.18 -17.07
N ALA A 851 10.08 15.19 -17.60
CA ALA A 851 9.58 16.05 -18.67
C ALA A 851 9.36 15.29 -19.98
N ALA A 852 10.27 14.40 -20.38
CA ALA A 852 10.17 13.58 -21.57
C ALA A 852 8.99 12.61 -21.48
N VAL A 853 8.77 11.99 -20.32
CA VAL A 853 7.63 11.09 -20.13
C VAL A 853 6.32 11.88 -20.09
N LEU A 854 6.26 13.04 -19.43
CA LEU A 854 5.10 13.93 -19.45
C LEU A 854 4.81 14.46 -20.86
N ALA A 855 5.85 14.80 -21.63
CA ALA A 855 5.74 15.23 -23.03
C ALA A 855 5.26 14.09 -23.92
N TYR A 856 5.77 12.86 -23.74
CA TYR A 856 5.30 11.66 -24.45
C TYR A 856 3.81 11.39 -24.18
N VAL A 857 3.39 11.44 -22.90
CA VAL A 857 1.98 11.33 -22.52
C VAL A 857 1.15 12.45 -23.15
N GLY A 858 1.66 13.70 -23.13
CA GLY A 858 1.03 14.86 -23.75
C GLY A 858 0.89 14.73 -25.27
N ILE A 859 1.92 14.24 -25.96
CA ILE A 859 1.95 13.99 -27.40
C ILE A 859 0.95 12.89 -27.74
N HIS A 860 0.89 11.79 -26.99
CA HIS A 860 -0.14 10.77 -27.19
C HIS A 860 -1.56 11.30 -26.94
N LEU A 861 -1.74 12.16 -25.93
CA LEU A 861 -3.01 12.83 -25.67
C LEU A 861 -3.41 13.76 -26.83
N VAL A 862 -2.45 14.49 -27.40
CA VAL A 862 -2.62 15.38 -28.55
C VAL A 862 -2.85 14.60 -29.84
N LEU A 863 -2.13 13.51 -30.10
CA LEU A 863 -2.33 12.61 -31.23
C LEU A 863 -3.69 11.91 -31.17
N TRP A 864 -4.15 11.52 -29.98
CA TRP A 864 -5.52 11.03 -29.76
C TRP A 864 -6.56 12.11 -30.05
N MET A 865 -6.33 13.34 -29.59
CA MET A 865 -7.19 14.49 -29.89
C MET A 865 -7.23 14.86 -31.39
N LEU A 866 -6.09 14.72 -32.09
CA LEU A 866 -5.96 14.98 -33.53
C LEU A 866 -6.54 13.82 -34.37
N GLY A 867 -6.40 12.57 -33.91
CA GLY A 867 -7.01 11.38 -34.51
C GLY A 867 -8.54 11.42 -34.43
N GLY A 868 -9.10 11.89 -33.32
CA GLY A 868 -10.53 12.17 -33.18
C GLY A 868 -11.04 13.30 -34.08
N ARG A 869 -10.17 14.20 -34.54
CA ARG A 869 -10.50 15.24 -35.54
C ARG A 869 -10.40 14.73 -36.98
N ARG A 870 -9.46 13.83 -37.29
CA ARG A 870 -9.30 13.26 -38.65
C ARG A 870 -10.45 12.35 -39.07
N GLY A 871 -11.10 11.66 -38.12
CA GLY A 871 -12.33 10.89 -38.37
C GLY A 871 -13.57 11.75 -38.68
N ARG A 872 -13.51 13.07 -38.46
CA ARG A 872 -14.62 14.01 -38.69
C ARG A 872 -14.42 14.91 -39.92
N GLY A 873 -13.30 14.76 -40.65
CA GLY A 873 -12.87 15.67 -41.72
C GLY A 873 -12.61 15.04 -43.09
N ARG A 874 -12.91 13.74 -43.31
CA ARG A 874 -12.86 13.08 -44.62
C ARG A 874 -14.23 12.55 -45.04
N VAL A 875 -15.23 13.44 -45.06
CA VAL A 875 -16.44 13.26 -45.87
C VAL A 875 -16.76 14.63 -46.48
N ALA A 876 -16.06 14.99 -47.55
CA ALA A 876 -16.49 15.99 -48.54
C ALA A 876 -15.35 16.23 -49.54
N SER A 877 -15.36 15.50 -50.66
CA SER A 877 -15.04 16.02 -52.01
C SER A 877 -14.79 14.83 -52.97
N THR A 878 -15.86 14.40 -53.64
CA THR A 878 -15.75 13.67 -54.91
C THR A 878 -16.33 14.56 -56.01
N PRO A 879 -15.62 14.79 -57.13
CA PRO A 879 -16.11 15.64 -58.22
C PRO A 879 -17.19 14.92 -59.05
N LYS A 880 -18.17 15.69 -59.55
CA LYS A 880 -19.30 15.23 -60.38
C LYS A 880 -18.84 14.86 -61.79
N GLN A 881 -19.31 13.72 -62.32
CA GLN A 881 -19.38 13.41 -63.75
C GLN A 881 -20.84 13.36 -64.23
N PRO A 882 -21.15 13.65 -65.52
CA PRO A 882 -22.52 13.82 -66.02
C PRO A 882 -23.18 12.51 -66.48
N LEU A 883 -24.52 12.45 -66.37
CA LEU A 883 -25.38 11.33 -66.76
C LEU A 883 -25.53 11.15 -68.29
N PRO A 884 -25.66 9.91 -68.81
CA PRO A 884 -26.19 9.64 -70.14
C PRO A 884 -27.68 9.24 -70.12
N ALA A 885 -28.33 9.42 -71.27
CA ALA A 885 -29.76 9.36 -71.52
C ALA A 885 -30.38 7.94 -71.54
N VAL A 886 -31.71 7.90 -71.32
CA VAL A 886 -32.59 6.72 -71.35
C VAL A 886 -33.10 6.43 -72.77
N PRO A 887 -33.14 5.16 -73.22
CA PRO A 887 -34.00 4.74 -74.33
C PRO A 887 -35.35 4.19 -73.84
N LYS A 888 -36.38 4.47 -74.64
CA LYS A 888 -37.80 4.12 -74.44
C LYS A 888 -38.14 2.69 -74.92
N GLU A 889 -39.34 2.25 -74.50
CA GLU A 889 -40.23 1.21 -75.09
C GLU A 889 -39.87 -0.28 -74.83
N ILE A 890 -40.77 -1.27 -74.66
CA ILE A 890 -42.23 -1.41 -74.85
C ILE A 890 -42.73 -2.72 -74.15
N ARG A 891 -43.96 -2.66 -73.61
CA ARG A 891 -45.05 -3.68 -73.51
C ARG A 891 -44.88 -5.09 -72.89
N ARG A 892 -45.81 -5.29 -71.93
CA ARG A 892 -46.96 -6.26 -71.87
C ARG A 892 -46.82 -7.63 -71.17
N CYS A 893 -47.86 -7.84 -70.35
CA CYS A 893 -48.65 -9.06 -70.08
C CYS A 893 -47.95 -10.17 -69.29
N SER A 894 -48.29 -10.40 -68.02
CA SER A 894 -49.52 -11.05 -67.49
C SER A 894 -49.64 -12.53 -67.88
N SER A 895 -49.46 -13.41 -66.89
CA SER A 895 -50.27 -14.61 -66.58
C SER A 895 -49.41 -15.70 -65.92
N SER A 896 -49.68 -15.97 -64.64
CA SER A 896 -49.77 -17.34 -64.11
C SER A 896 -51.01 -18.03 -64.73
N PRO A 897 -51.24 -19.36 -64.69
CA PRO A 897 -50.69 -20.37 -63.74
C PRO A 897 -50.39 -21.78 -64.34
N CYS A 898 -49.77 -22.65 -63.53
CA CYS A 898 -50.08 -24.07 -63.26
C CYS A 898 -48.87 -24.73 -62.60
#